data_AF-A0A8C2ZFZ2-F1
#
_entry.id   AF-A0A8C2ZFZ2-F1
#
_cell.length_a   1.000
_cell.length_b   1.000
_cell.length_c   1.000
_cell.angle_alpha   90.00
_cell.angle_beta   90.00
_cell.angle_gamma   90.00
#
_symmetry.space_group_name_H-M   'P 1'
#
loop_
_entity.id
_entity.type
_entity.pdbx_description
1 polymer ?
#
loop_
_entity_poly.entity_id
_entity_poly.type
_entity_poly.pdbx_seq_one_letter_code
_entity_poly.pdbx_strand_id
1 'polypeptide(L)'
;MGTTASAAPQPVSVASPLESVHGNGMADSRQSLSMSPFQTVNIHNNKAKSIITNKVAPVVISYNFRQEFQIHDEILKTNYKVGRLSDAMPEHYLVQGEYFMVQDVYSKADVLNTTSSYGAPNFRQVRGSYPLYGMGQPSLNGFKHVLQRLQAQGHKEVIFFCVREEPVVFLHKDDDFVPYTPRRKENLHENLHGLEKEELVEKLELTIRKELHDFSKLNENIFYVYNDIEHFKDEPQKISITCDEDIHVTEEVYKRPMFTMPAYRYYRLPLPMEGAPLEEDFDAFVSILRESPSLSLGHDASRSLPALLFNCQVGVGRTNLAMILGTLVMNCLRGDSQPVEEAAASEPKPLFQVIQSLVNKLPNGQQVMEEVDQAINLCSEMHNIKEAIYENKSKLEGIGEDYQVQGSSTKDYFLNRTMQSLERYFYLIVFNAYLHEQYPLAFVSNFSQWMCCHAWLYRLLACMDLSELSAPAELVTRGARVLVADEWLAPDVLGTVKEMKAVNFRRVPKMPVYGMAQPTSEATGVVLAHLTDEKRKHGHVLWVNLQDELVLEGNGQIFTPREPSCMDQHIPIPLSDPQLIEKLETSLKEEILRAQKWLEVTLEQEKQMKMFKSCLTVQEIFNQHKSSQQGFVSKRIPLPDCSAPREEDFDKLLEAMKSSLAEDSHSAFVFNCSNGKGRTTTAMVVSVLTLWHFNGFPEFGDDEIVSVPDAKYTKGEFEVVMQLVRLLPDGHRMKREVDMALDSVSETMTPMHYHLREIIICTYRQVEHNSCCIHDPVVAARAGVYDILNQLCFSEFENPRDSLLARLRCRWQRQNIQSLPFRGEFI
;
A
#
# COMPACT_ATOMS: atom_id res chain seq x y z
N MET A 1 -55.83 32.13 -6.76
CA MET A 1 -56.36 31.18 -5.77
C MET A 1 -55.26 30.95 -4.74
N GLY A 2 -55.31 31.26 -3.45
CA GLY A 2 -56.27 31.92 -2.57
C GLY A 2 -55.57 32.01 -1.19
N THR A 3 -55.83 33.10 -0.45
CA THR A 3 -55.83 33.24 1.05
C THR A 3 -54.54 32.87 1.82
N THR A 4 -53.99 33.64 2.79
CA THR A 4 -54.58 34.59 3.75
C THR A 4 -53.50 35.52 4.37
N ALA A 5 -53.99 36.61 4.95
CA ALA A 5 -53.28 37.79 5.41
C ALA A 5 -52.64 37.71 6.82
N SER A 6 -51.50 38.42 6.94
CA SER A 6 -51.11 39.43 7.94
C SER A 6 -51.27 39.19 9.46
N ALA A 7 -50.15 39.32 10.19
CA ALA A 7 -50.06 40.16 11.40
C ALA A 7 -48.59 40.46 11.78
N ALA A 8 -48.23 41.74 11.84
CA ALA A 8 -47.20 42.33 12.71
C ALA A 8 -47.96 43.13 13.82
N PRO A 9 -47.37 43.67 14.91
CA PRO A 9 -45.95 43.98 15.19
C PRO A 9 -45.43 43.68 16.64
N GLN A 10 -44.19 44.14 16.92
CA GLN A 10 -43.30 44.13 18.13
C GLN A 10 -43.95 44.56 19.50
N PRO A 11 -43.28 44.70 20.70
CA PRO A 11 -41.83 44.70 21.06
C PRO A 11 -41.39 44.21 22.52
N VAL A 12 -40.06 44.23 22.78
CA VAL A 12 -39.32 44.62 24.05
C VAL A 12 -39.19 43.69 25.30
N SER A 13 -37.93 43.30 25.57
CA SER A 13 -37.13 43.27 26.84
C SER A 13 -37.38 42.31 28.02
N VAL A 14 -36.29 41.74 28.59
CA VAL A 14 -35.67 42.07 29.91
C VAL A 14 -34.84 40.88 30.50
N ALA A 15 -33.59 41.20 30.89
CA ALA A 15 -32.73 40.72 32.00
C ALA A 15 -32.05 39.33 32.07
N SER A 16 -30.77 39.42 32.47
CA SER A 16 -29.83 38.47 33.08
C SER A 16 -30.18 38.09 34.53
N PRO A 17 -29.49 37.12 35.19
CA PRO A 17 -28.24 37.39 35.97
C PRO A 17 -27.16 36.28 35.82
N LEU A 18 -25.84 36.55 35.74
CA LEU A 18 -24.83 37.00 36.73
C LEU A 18 -24.35 35.92 37.72
N GLU A 19 -23.05 35.56 37.63
CA GLU A 19 -22.04 35.38 38.71
C GLU A 19 -20.69 34.95 38.06
N SER A 20 -19.67 35.82 37.96
CA SER A 20 -18.60 36.20 38.92
C SER A 20 -17.42 35.18 38.92
N VAL A 21 -16.12 35.51 38.82
CA VAL A 21 -15.26 36.40 39.64
C VAL A 21 -13.86 36.61 38.99
N HIS A 22 -13.41 37.89 38.90
CA HIS A 22 -12.06 38.52 39.11
C HIS A 22 -10.79 38.03 38.37
N GLY A 23 -9.83 38.88 37.96
CA GLY A 23 -9.65 40.32 38.16
C GLY A 23 -8.29 40.88 37.65
N ASN A 24 -8.22 42.23 37.62
CA ASN A 24 -7.07 43.16 37.54
C ASN A 24 -6.12 43.12 36.32
N GLY A 25 -5.70 44.22 35.69
CA GLY A 25 -5.82 45.66 35.96
C GLY A 25 -4.46 46.38 35.86
N MET A 26 -4.41 47.52 35.15
CA MET A 26 -3.33 48.53 34.93
C MET A 26 -2.40 48.29 33.73
N ALA A 27 -2.41 49.08 32.64
CA ALA A 27 -2.24 50.53 32.41
C ALA A 27 -0.77 51.00 32.50
N ASP A 28 -0.12 51.32 31.37
CA ASP A 28 0.15 52.72 30.99
C ASP A 28 0.80 52.92 29.59
N SER A 29 0.10 53.73 28.80
CA SER A 29 0.55 54.79 27.86
C SER A 29 1.91 54.75 27.13
N ARG A 30 1.87 54.81 25.78
CA ARG A 30 2.41 55.95 24.96
C ARG A 30 2.20 55.81 23.45
N GLN A 31 1.43 56.77 22.91
CA GLN A 31 1.62 57.51 21.66
C GLN A 31 1.72 56.77 20.31
N SER A 32 0.66 56.87 19.51
CA SER A 32 0.78 57.13 18.07
C SER A 32 -0.26 58.17 17.61
N LEU A 33 0.24 59.12 16.83
CA LEU A 33 -0.45 60.28 16.29
C LEU A 33 -1.35 59.89 15.11
N SER A 34 -2.46 60.61 15.01
CA SER A 34 -3.46 60.62 13.93
C SER A 34 -2.90 60.99 12.55
N MET A 35 -3.49 60.44 11.48
CA MET A 35 -4.29 61.14 10.45
C MET A 35 -4.58 60.19 9.26
N SER A 36 -5.87 59.98 8.98
CA SER A 36 -6.48 59.30 7.82
C SER A 36 -6.29 60.07 6.49
N PRO A 37 -6.87 59.73 5.30
CA PRO A 37 -7.62 58.54 4.83
C PRO A 37 -7.26 58.06 3.37
N PHE A 38 -7.48 56.80 3.01
CA PHE A 38 -7.49 56.32 1.60
C PHE A 38 -8.40 55.07 1.51
N GLN A 39 -9.17 54.77 0.47
CA GLN A 39 -9.61 55.49 -0.72
C GLN A 39 -10.84 54.70 -1.22
N THR A 40 -11.97 55.38 -1.33
CA THR A 40 -13.25 54.82 -1.78
C THR A 40 -13.14 54.44 -3.26
N VAL A 41 -13.48 53.20 -3.61
CA VAL A 41 -13.54 52.72 -5.00
C VAL A 41 -14.55 53.56 -5.78
N ASN A 42 -14.06 54.16 -6.86
CA ASN A 42 -14.76 55.13 -7.69
C ASN A 42 -15.66 54.38 -8.69
N ILE A 43 -16.85 53.97 -8.25
CA ILE A 43 -17.92 53.56 -9.17
C ILE A 43 -18.52 54.85 -9.73
N HIS A 44 -18.50 55.00 -11.05
CA HIS A 44 -19.15 56.13 -11.72
C HIS A 44 -20.59 56.31 -11.21
N ASN A 45 -20.80 57.44 -10.56
CA ASN A 45 -22.09 57.93 -10.11
C ASN A 45 -23.04 58.08 -11.30
N ASN A 46 -23.99 57.17 -11.45
CA ASN A 46 -25.29 57.46 -12.03
C ASN A 46 -26.38 56.75 -11.24
N LYS A 47 -27.16 57.56 -10.52
CA LYS A 47 -28.41 57.28 -9.78
C LYS A 47 -29.09 55.93 -10.11
N ALA A 48 -28.78 54.87 -9.37
CA ALA A 48 -29.63 53.68 -9.32
C ALA A 48 -29.53 53.00 -7.93
N LYS A 49 -30.62 53.01 -7.15
CA LYS A 49 -30.84 52.00 -6.11
C LYS A 49 -31.61 50.86 -6.77
N SER A 50 -30.97 49.72 -6.94
CA SER A 50 -31.52 48.51 -7.56
C SER A 50 -32.36 47.71 -6.55
N ILE A 51 -33.53 47.24 -6.95
CA ILE A 51 -34.34 46.26 -6.20
C ILE A 51 -34.09 44.90 -6.85
N ILE A 52 -33.40 43.99 -6.16
CA ILE A 52 -33.17 42.61 -6.62
C ILE A 52 -34.38 41.77 -6.19
N THR A 53 -35.01 41.07 -7.13
CA THR A 53 -36.11 40.13 -6.80
C THR A 53 -35.76 38.70 -7.23
N ASN A 54 -36.13 37.76 -6.36
CA ASN A 54 -36.01 36.30 -6.48
C ASN A 54 -34.57 35.71 -6.57
N LYS A 55 -34.36 34.55 -5.92
CA LYS A 55 -33.06 33.83 -5.87
C LYS A 55 -32.74 33.04 -7.14
N VAL A 56 -33.71 32.87 -8.06
CA VAL A 56 -33.59 31.97 -9.22
C VAL A 56 -33.18 32.72 -10.51
N ALA A 57 -33.50 34.01 -10.63
CA ALA A 57 -33.10 34.85 -11.75
C ALA A 57 -33.13 36.34 -11.31
N PRO A 58 -32.02 36.88 -10.79
CA PRO A 58 -32.01 38.25 -10.26
C PRO A 58 -32.21 39.27 -11.39
N VAL A 59 -33.27 40.08 -11.25
CA VAL A 59 -33.59 41.17 -12.19
C VAL A 59 -33.32 42.51 -11.53
N VAL A 60 -32.66 43.43 -12.24
CA VAL A 60 -32.46 44.82 -11.82
C VAL A 60 -33.50 45.69 -12.51
N ILE A 61 -34.30 46.38 -11.71
CA ILE A 61 -35.28 47.35 -12.19
C ILE A 61 -34.76 48.75 -11.91
N SER A 62 -34.73 49.61 -12.93
CA SER A 62 -34.31 51.00 -12.78
C SER A 62 -35.32 51.82 -11.95
N TYR A 63 -34.88 52.91 -11.33
CA TYR A 63 -35.68 53.71 -10.37
C TYR A 63 -37.03 54.23 -10.92
N ASN A 64 -37.17 54.34 -12.24
CA ASN A 64 -38.40 54.80 -12.89
C ASN A 64 -39.36 53.65 -13.27
N PHE A 65 -39.03 52.40 -12.93
CA PHE A 65 -39.79 51.19 -13.29
C PHE A 65 -40.04 51.02 -14.80
N ARG A 66 -39.20 51.62 -15.66
CA ARG A 66 -39.36 51.55 -17.12
C ARG A 66 -38.42 50.57 -17.81
N GLN A 67 -37.38 50.09 -17.12
CA GLN A 67 -36.40 49.16 -17.67
C GLN A 67 -36.12 48.05 -16.66
N GLU A 68 -36.20 46.82 -17.16
CA GLU A 68 -35.83 45.60 -16.45
C GLU A 68 -34.60 44.99 -17.13
N PHE A 69 -33.59 44.59 -16.33
CA PHE A 69 -32.40 43.90 -16.81
C PHE A 69 -32.31 42.56 -16.09
N GLN A 70 -32.25 41.46 -16.83
CA GLN A 70 -31.97 40.15 -16.27
C GLN A 70 -30.46 40.03 -16.09
N ILE A 71 -29.99 39.83 -14.84
CA ILE A 71 -28.58 39.54 -14.59
C ILE A 71 -28.37 38.07 -14.93
N HIS A 72 -27.65 37.82 -16.02
CA HIS A 72 -27.20 36.48 -16.41
C HIS A 72 -25.82 36.12 -15.85
N ASP A 73 -25.08 37.10 -15.35
CA ASP A 73 -23.76 36.88 -14.76
C ASP A 73 -23.91 36.34 -13.33
N GLU A 74 -23.35 35.16 -13.08
CA GLU A 74 -23.13 34.70 -11.71
C GLU A 74 -22.29 35.76 -10.98
N ILE A 75 -22.83 36.31 -9.88
CA ILE A 75 -22.11 37.29 -9.07
C ILE A 75 -20.82 36.64 -8.58
N LEU A 76 -19.67 37.22 -8.97
CA LEU A 76 -18.34 36.79 -8.53
C LEU A 76 -18.34 36.56 -7.02
N LYS A 77 -17.85 35.38 -6.58
CA LYS A 77 -17.90 35.00 -5.16
C LYS A 77 -17.19 36.05 -4.31
N THR A 78 -17.82 36.51 -3.24
CA THR A 78 -17.31 37.62 -2.41
C THR A 78 -16.05 37.30 -1.61
N ASN A 79 -15.54 36.05 -1.65
CA ASN A 79 -14.52 35.53 -0.73
C ASN A 79 -13.39 34.76 -1.46
N TYR A 80 -12.85 35.28 -2.56
CA TYR A 80 -11.65 34.69 -3.16
C TYR A 80 -10.41 34.95 -2.30
N LYS A 81 -9.54 33.94 -2.17
CA LYS A 81 -8.29 34.06 -1.41
C LYS A 81 -7.17 34.57 -2.32
N VAL A 82 -6.29 35.38 -1.75
CA VAL A 82 -5.07 35.87 -2.38
C VAL A 82 -3.85 35.40 -1.60
N GLY A 83 -2.70 35.32 -2.26
CA GLY A 83 -1.44 34.94 -1.64
C GLY A 83 -0.23 35.49 -2.37
N ARG A 84 0.93 35.35 -1.72
CA ARG A 84 2.25 35.69 -2.25
C ARG A 84 3.28 34.64 -1.82
N LEU A 85 4.29 34.36 -2.66
CA LEU A 85 5.37 33.44 -2.30
C LEU A 85 6.34 34.07 -1.29
N SER A 86 6.68 35.34 -1.47
CA SER A 86 7.54 36.11 -0.56
C SER A 86 7.02 37.54 -0.39
N ASP A 87 7.50 38.25 0.65
CA ASP A 87 7.08 39.64 0.92
C ASP A 87 7.47 40.63 -0.18
N ALA A 88 8.44 40.26 -1.03
CA ALA A 88 8.90 41.07 -2.17
C ALA A 88 8.06 40.86 -3.43
N MET A 89 7.16 39.86 -3.46
CA MET A 89 6.34 39.53 -4.61
C MET A 89 4.90 40.08 -4.47
N PRO A 90 4.23 40.41 -5.60
CA PRO A 90 2.86 40.89 -5.56
C PRO A 90 1.90 39.80 -5.08
N GLU A 91 0.93 40.22 -4.28
CA GLU A 91 -0.18 39.39 -3.84
C GLU A 91 -1.21 39.27 -4.97
N HIS A 92 -1.67 38.05 -5.24
CA HIS A 92 -2.60 37.74 -6.32
C HIS A 92 -3.50 36.56 -5.97
N TYR A 93 -4.58 36.37 -6.73
CA TYR A 93 -5.58 35.33 -6.48
C TYR A 93 -5.01 33.92 -6.58
N LEU A 94 -5.41 33.05 -5.64
CA LEU A 94 -5.03 31.64 -5.60
C LEU A 94 -6.15 30.77 -6.17
N VAL A 95 -5.78 29.87 -7.06
CA VAL A 95 -6.70 28.87 -7.63
C VAL A 95 -7.11 27.86 -6.55
N GLN A 96 -8.39 27.54 -6.48
CA GLN A 96 -9.02 26.79 -5.38
C GLN A 96 -8.72 27.36 -3.99
N GLY A 97 -8.29 28.63 -3.93
CA GLY A 97 -7.91 29.32 -2.69
C GLY A 97 -6.58 28.89 -2.07
N GLU A 98 -5.80 28.02 -2.70
CA GLU A 98 -4.55 27.49 -2.13
C GLU A 98 -3.38 27.40 -3.12
N TYR A 99 -3.65 27.37 -4.43
CA TYR A 99 -2.63 27.01 -5.42
C TYR A 99 -2.16 28.17 -6.29
N PHE A 100 -0.87 28.14 -6.61
CA PHE A 100 -0.22 29.00 -7.60
C PHE A 100 -0.14 28.29 -8.95
N MET A 101 -0.30 29.02 -10.05
CA MET A 101 -0.16 28.45 -11.39
C MET A 101 1.30 28.49 -11.84
N VAL A 102 1.86 27.31 -12.14
CA VAL A 102 3.26 27.14 -12.52
C VAL A 102 3.35 26.52 -13.91
N GLN A 103 4.26 27.02 -14.75
CA GLN A 103 4.51 26.48 -16.07
C GLN A 103 4.93 25.01 -15.96
N ASP A 104 4.27 24.16 -16.73
CA ASP A 104 4.30 22.72 -16.46
C ASP A 104 5.66 22.06 -16.74
N VAL A 105 6.31 22.47 -17.83
CA VAL A 105 7.63 21.96 -18.24
C VAL A 105 8.61 23.12 -18.27
N TYR A 106 9.64 23.03 -17.42
CA TYR A 106 10.77 23.95 -17.41
C TYR A 106 11.89 23.45 -18.33
N SER A 107 12.78 24.33 -18.76
CA SER A 107 13.74 24.06 -19.86
C SER A 107 14.67 22.85 -19.67
N LYS A 108 14.94 22.40 -18.43
CA LYS A 108 15.80 21.23 -18.16
C LYS A 108 15.07 19.89 -18.20
N ALA A 109 13.75 19.88 -18.34
CA ALA A 109 12.97 18.64 -18.36
C ALA A 109 13.10 17.84 -19.68
N ASP A 110 13.51 18.47 -20.79
CA ASP A 110 13.70 17.81 -22.08
C ASP A 110 15.13 17.28 -22.26
N VAL A 111 15.42 16.13 -21.65
CA VAL A 111 16.75 15.49 -21.69
C VAL A 111 17.14 15.08 -23.10
N LEU A 112 16.18 14.63 -23.93
CA LEU A 112 16.43 14.23 -25.31
C LEU A 112 16.51 15.40 -26.29
N ASN A 113 16.27 16.65 -25.84
CA ASN A 113 16.25 17.85 -26.67
C ASN A 113 15.32 17.72 -27.91
N THR A 114 14.14 17.15 -27.69
CA THR A 114 13.17 16.83 -28.73
C THR A 114 12.09 17.89 -28.92
N THR A 115 11.98 18.86 -28.01
CA THR A 115 10.98 19.94 -28.10
C THR A 115 11.16 20.77 -29.38
N SER A 116 12.41 21.13 -29.71
CA SER A 116 12.70 21.95 -30.89
C SER A 116 12.50 21.20 -32.21
N SER A 117 12.74 19.89 -32.24
CA SER A 117 12.74 19.07 -33.44
C SER A 117 11.41 18.34 -33.68
N TYR A 118 10.71 17.95 -32.62
CA TYR A 118 9.47 17.17 -32.65
C TYR A 118 8.28 17.90 -32.05
N GLY A 119 8.48 19.06 -31.40
CA GLY A 119 7.41 19.84 -30.77
C GLY A 119 7.04 19.39 -29.35
N ALA A 120 7.62 18.30 -28.84
CA ALA A 120 7.32 17.79 -27.51
C ALA A 120 8.61 17.36 -26.77
N PRO A 121 8.69 17.56 -25.45
CA PRO A 121 9.84 17.13 -24.66
C PRO A 121 9.91 15.61 -24.56
N ASN A 122 11.11 15.05 -24.54
CA ASN A 122 11.41 13.61 -24.49
C ASN A 122 10.58 12.72 -25.43
N PHE A 123 10.21 13.23 -26.61
CA PHE A 123 9.46 12.48 -27.63
C PHE A 123 10.32 11.35 -28.19
N ARG A 124 9.84 10.11 -28.08
CA ARG A 124 10.55 8.92 -28.55
C ARG A 124 9.59 7.81 -28.96
N GLN A 125 10.07 6.93 -29.84
CA GLN A 125 9.42 5.65 -30.15
C GLN A 125 10.06 4.56 -29.30
N VAL A 126 9.28 3.57 -28.86
CA VAL A 126 9.83 2.37 -28.24
C VAL A 126 10.84 1.70 -29.16
N ARG A 127 11.91 1.13 -28.61
CA ARG A 127 12.88 0.39 -29.41
C ARG A 127 12.18 -0.81 -30.06
N GLY A 128 12.53 -1.12 -31.30
CA GLY A 128 11.87 -2.15 -32.10
C GLY A 128 10.92 -1.57 -33.16
N SER A 129 9.96 -2.38 -33.63
CA SER A 129 9.10 -2.05 -34.77
C SER A 129 7.64 -1.76 -34.38
N TYR A 130 7.37 -1.48 -33.10
CA TYR A 130 6.02 -1.14 -32.62
C TYR A 130 5.72 0.35 -32.84
N PRO A 131 4.51 0.70 -33.33
CA PRO A 131 4.08 2.09 -33.44
C PRO A 131 3.67 2.64 -32.07
N LEU A 132 4.60 2.67 -31.12
CA LEU A 132 4.35 3.05 -29.74
C LEU A 132 5.31 4.18 -29.33
N TYR A 133 4.76 5.27 -28.83
CA TYR A 133 5.46 6.54 -28.63
C TYR A 133 5.20 7.09 -27.24
N GLY A 134 6.21 7.74 -26.65
CA GLY A 134 6.10 8.45 -25.39
C GLY A 134 6.65 9.87 -25.49
N MET A 135 6.04 10.80 -24.76
CA MET A 135 6.51 12.19 -24.66
C MET A 135 6.17 12.81 -23.30
N GLY A 136 6.79 13.94 -22.99
CA GLY A 136 6.33 14.86 -21.94
C GLY A 136 5.26 15.81 -22.46
N GLN A 137 4.88 16.79 -21.65
CA GLN A 137 3.78 17.69 -21.93
C GLN A 137 4.19 18.75 -22.99
N PRO A 138 3.58 18.74 -24.19
CA PRO A 138 3.86 19.74 -25.21
C PRO A 138 3.00 20.99 -25.01
N SER A 139 3.33 22.06 -25.74
CA SER A 139 2.38 23.13 -26.05
C SER A 139 1.35 22.68 -27.09
N LEU A 140 0.33 23.48 -27.36
CA LEU A 140 -0.68 23.15 -28.38
C LEU A 140 -0.06 23.01 -29.78
N ASN A 141 0.78 23.96 -30.19
CA ASN A 141 1.45 23.87 -31.50
C ASN A 141 2.47 22.72 -31.54
N GLY A 142 3.16 22.47 -30.43
CA GLY A 142 4.01 21.31 -30.25
C GLY A 142 3.28 19.98 -30.47
N PHE A 143 2.09 19.84 -29.87
CA PHE A 143 1.25 18.67 -30.04
C PHE A 143 0.78 18.48 -31.49
N LYS A 144 0.38 19.56 -32.17
CA LYS A 144 0.03 19.51 -33.60
C LYS A 144 1.19 19.01 -34.45
N HIS A 145 2.42 19.44 -34.16
CA HIS A 145 3.61 18.99 -34.87
C HIS A 145 3.85 17.48 -34.68
N VAL A 146 3.68 16.96 -33.46
CA VAL A 146 3.76 15.51 -33.19
C VAL A 146 2.75 14.74 -34.03
N LEU A 147 1.48 15.16 -34.06
CA LEU A 147 0.44 14.48 -34.84
C LEU A 147 0.71 14.51 -36.35
N GLN A 148 1.12 15.66 -36.88
CA GLN A 148 1.50 15.80 -38.30
C GLN A 148 2.62 14.84 -38.67
N ARG A 149 3.59 14.65 -37.76
CA ARG A 149 4.69 13.72 -37.97
C ARG A 149 4.23 12.26 -37.98
N LEU A 150 3.35 11.88 -37.05
CA LEU A 150 2.79 10.53 -37.04
C LEU A 150 2.01 10.23 -38.34
N GLN A 151 1.25 11.20 -38.85
CA GLN A 151 0.58 11.09 -40.15
C GLN A 151 1.57 10.97 -41.31
N ALA A 152 2.64 11.77 -41.30
CA ALA A 152 3.69 11.71 -42.33
C ALA A 152 4.45 10.38 -42.33
N GLN A 153 4.51 9.69 -41.17
CA GLN A 153 5.06 8.33 -41.04
C GLN A 153 4.09 7.23 -41.50
N GLY A 154 2.87 7.59 -41.92
CA GLY A 154 1.89 6.65 -42.48
C GLY A 154 0.91 6.06 -41.46
N HIS A 155 0.91 6.54 -40.21
CA HIS A 155 -0.02 6.06 -39.18
C HIS A 155 -1.44 6.54 -39.47
N LYS A 156 -2.36 5.60 -39.69
CA LYS A 156 -3.77 5.88 -40.03
C LYS A 156 -4.67 6.06 -38.82
N GLU A 157 -4.35 5.37 -37.74
CA GLU A 157 -5.08 5.39 -36.47
C GLU A 157 -4.10 5.81 -35.37
N VAL A 158 -4.52 6.73 -34.52
CA VAL A 158 -3.71 7.25 -33.41
C VAL A 158 -4.55 7.22 -32.15
N ILE A 159 -4.08 6.53 -31.12
CA ILE A 159 -4.72 6.48 -29.81
C ILE A 159 -3.81 7.21 -28.84
N PHE A 160 -4.28 8.37 -28.38
CA PHE A 160 -3.55 9.24 -27.47
C PHE A 160 -4.03 9.04 -26.03
N PHE A 161 -3.09 8.73 -25.14
CA PHE A 161 -3.30 8.54 -23.72
C PHE A 161 -2.61 9.65 -22.93
N CYS A 162 -3.41 10.45 -22.22
CA CYS A 162 -2.88 11.35 -21.20
C CYS A 162 -2.88 10.65 -19.85
N VAL A 163 -1.70 10.32 -19.34
CA VAL A 163 -1.54 9.51 -18.12
C VAL A 163 -1.33 10.33 -16.84
N ARG A 164 -1.83 11.56 -16.84
CA ARG A 164 -1.64 12.53 -15.74
C ARG A 164 -2.81 12.52 -14.76
N GLU A 165 -2.50 12.52 -13.47
CA GLU A 165 -3.49 12.63 -12.38
C GLU A 165 -3.84 14.10 -12.06
N GLU A 166 -2.89 15.01 -12.28
CA GLU A 166 -2.99 16.42 -11.98
C GLU A 166 -3.72 17.21 -13.09
N PRO A 167 -4.49 18.26 -12.74
CA PRO A 167 -5.15 19.11 -13.74
C PRO A 167 -4.14 19.94 -14.52
N VAL A 168 -4.37 20.09 -15.83
CA VAL A 168 -3.54 20.92 -16.72
C VAL A 168 -4.43 21.89 -17.47
N VAL A 169 -4.05 23.17 -17.47
CA VAL A 169 -4.71 24.20 -18.28
C VAL A 169 -3.68 24.85 -19.20
N PHE A 170 -4.11 25.25 -20.38
CA PHE A 170 -3.25 25.90 -21.36
C PHE A 170 -3.63 27.36 -21.46
N LEU A 171 -2.66 28.24 -21.25
CA LEU A 171 -2.85 29.69 -21.31
C LEU A 171 -2.28 30.21 -22.62
N HIS A 172 -3.03 31.09 -23.27
CA HIS A 172 -2.56 31.79 -24.45
C HIS A 172 -1.35 32.66 -24.12
N LYS A 173 -0.25 32.44 -24.83
CA LYS A 173 0.99 33.18 -24.67
C LYS A 173 1.65 33.31 -26.03
N ASP A 174 1.87 34.55 -26.45
CA ASP A 174 2.36 34.91 -27.79
C ASP A 174 1.42 34.37 -28.88
N ASP A 175 1.85 33.39 -29.68
CA ASP A 175 1.08 32.74 -30.76
C ASP A 175 0.79 31.24 -30.48
N ASP A 176 0.87 30.82 -29.21
CA ASP A 176 0.65 29.43 -28.79
C ASP A 176 -0.13 29.33 -27.47
N PHE A 177 -0.47 28.10 -27.10
CA PHE A 177 -1.09 27.76 -25.82
C PHE A 177 -0.11 26.91 -25.02
N VAL A 178 0.38 27.48 -23.91
CA VAL A 178 1.43 26.90 -23.06
C VAL A 178 0.79 26.24 -21.82
N PRO A 179 1.20 25.02 -21.44
CA PRO A 179 0.62 24.29 -20.31
C PRO A 179 1.08 24.83 -18.94
N TYR A 180 0.14 24.95 -18.02
CA TYR A 180 0.31 25.34 -16.62
C TYR A 180 -0.42 24.37 -15.69
N THR A 181 0.13 24.17 -14.49
CA THR A 181 -0.45 23.31 -13.44
C THR A 181 -0.51 24.03 -12.10
N PRO A 182 -1.53 23.77 -11.26
CA PRO A 182 -1.60 24.31 -9.90
C PRO A 182 -0.58 23.64 -8.97
N ARG A 183 0.08 24.43 -8.12
CA ARG A 183 1.12 23.99 -7.17
C ARG A 183 0.94 24.60 -5.79
N ARG A 184 1.32 23.85 -4.76
CA ARG A 184 1.29 24.29 -3.35
C ARG A 184 2.45 25.23 -3.04
N LYS A 185 2.23 26.18 -2.14
CA LYS A 185 3.28 27.13 -1.72
C LYS A 185 4.49 26.43 -1.11
N GLU A 186 4.24 25.35 -0.36
CA GLU A 186 5.23 24.63 0.42
C GLU A 186 6.24 23.90 -0.49
N ASN A 187 5.79 23.46 -1.67
CA ASN A 187 6.63 22.76 -2.63
C ASN A 187 6.14 22.98 -4.08
N LEU A 188 6.69 24.00 -4.75
CA LEU A 188 6.30 24.31 -6.14
C LEU A 188 6.80 23.28 -7.17
N HIS A 189 7.79 22.45 -6.82
CA HIS A 189 8.33 21.42 -7.71
C HIS A 189 7.41 20.21 -7.85
N GLU A 190 6.49 20.03 -6.90
CA GLU A 190 5.65 18.84 -6.78
C GLU A 190 4.23 19.06 -7.33
N ASN A 191 3.74 18.14 -8.15
CA ASN A 191 2.38 18.25 -8.69
C ASN A 191 1.37 17.89 -7.60
N LEU A 192 0.12 18.34 -7.80
CA LEU A 192 -0.98 17.80 -7.02
C LEU A 192 -1.09 16.29 -7.28
N HIS A 193 -1.16 15.52 -6.20
CA HIS A 193 -1.32 14.07 -6.21
C HIS A 193 -2.42 13.67 -5.22
N GLY A 194 -3.01 12.50 -5.41
CA GLY A 194 -4.05 11.98 -4.50
C GLY A 194 -5.32 12.83 -4.43
N LEU A 195 -5.74 13.40 -5.56
CA LEU A 195 -7.02 14.12 -5.66
C LEU A 195 -8.20 13.18 -5.33
N GLU A 196 -9.24 13.69 -4.66
CA GLU A 196 -10.40 12.89 -4.27
C GLU A 196 -11.10 12.31 -5.50
N LYS A 197 -11.36 10.99 -5.48
CA LYS A 197 -11.91 10.28 -6.66
C LYS A 197 -13.37 10.61 -6.97
N GLU A 198 -14.03 11.39 -6.12
CA GLU A 198 -15.43 11.77 -6.28
C GLU A 198 -15.61 12.85 -7.37
N GLU A 199 -14.57 13.61 -7.69
CA GLU A 199 -14.57 14.59 -8.79
C GLU A 199 -13.56 14.22 -9.90
N LEU A 200 -14.04 14.19 -11.14
CA LEU A 200 -13.18 14.02 -12.32
C LEU A 200 -12.19 15.17 -12.45
N VAL A 201 -10.93 14.86 -12.76
CA VAL A 201 -9.86 15.88 -12.93
C VAL A 201 -10.23 16.90 -14.01
N GLU A 202 -10.95 16.48 -15.04
CA GLU A 202 -11.47 17.36 -16.10
C GLU A 202 -12.45 18.40 -15.55
N LYS A 203 -13.27 18.04 -14.55
CA LYS A 203 -14.16 18.99 -13.86
C LYS A 203 -13.35 20.01 -13.06
N LEU A 204 -12.26 19.58 -12.44
CA LEU A 204 -11.33 20.48 -11.75
C LEU A 204 -10.67 21.43 -12.75
N GLU A 205 -10.22 20.95 -13.91
CA GLU A 205 -9.67 21.82 -14.98
C GLU A 205 -10.67 22.90 -15.43
N LEU A 206 -11.95 22.54 -15.60
CA LEU A 206 -13.01 23.50 -15.92
C LEU A 206 -13.25 24.53 -14.81
N THR A 207 -13.17 24.08 -13.55
CA THR A 207 -13.30 24.97 -12.38
C THR A 207 -12.13 25.94 -12.32
N ILE A 208 -10.91 25.45 -12.54
CA ILE A 208 -9.69 26.27 -12.60
C ILE A 208 -9.80 27.28 -13.73
N ARG A 209 -10.24 26.89 -14.94
CA ARG A 209 -10.44 27.82 -16.05
C ARG A 209 -11.37 28.98 -15.66
N LYS A 210 -12.52 28.65 -15.06
CA LYS A 210 -13.50 29.65 -14.62
C LYS A 210 -12.88 30.60 -13.60
N GLU A 211 -12.17 30.05 -12.61
CA GLU A 211 -11.48 30.85 -11.60
C GLU A 211 -10.44 31.78 -12.21
N LEU A 212 -9.60 31.28 -13.13
CA LEU A 212 -8.60 32.10 -13.82
C LEU A 212 -9.23 33.27 -14.57
N HIS A 213 -10.30 33.03 -15.33
CA HIS A 213 -11.02 34.09 -16.03
C HIS A 213 -11.68 35.10 -15.08
N ASP A 214 -12.33 34.62 -14.01
CA ASP A 214 -12.93 35.46 -12.97
C ASP A 214 -11.87 36.34 -12.27
N PHE A 215 -10.72 35.76 -11.91
CA PHE A 215 -9.61 36.46 -11.28
C PHE A 215 -8.98 37.50 -12.21
N SER A 216 -8.85 37.19 -13.50
CA SER A 216 -8.39 38.15 -14.49
C SER A 216 -9.35 39.32 -14.64
N LYS A 217 -10.66 39.08 -14.70
CA LYS A 217 -11.66 40.17 -14.74
C LYS A 217 -11.58 41.10 -13.52
N LEU A 218 -11.26 40.55 -12.35
CA LEU A 218 -11.06 41.31 -11.12
C LEU A 218 -9.75 42.10 -11.09
N ASN A 219 -8.80 41.80 -11.98
CA ASN A 219 -7.45 42.35 -11.99
C ASN A 219 -7.04 42.84 -13.40
N GLU A 220 -7.87 43.70 -14.01
CA GLU A 220 -7.59 44.35 -15.30
C GLU A 220 -7.23 43.37 -16.45
N ASN A 221 -7.88 42.21 -16.49
CA ASN A 221 -7.63 41.12 -17.44
C ASN A 221 -6.21 40.52 -17.34
N ILE A 222 -5.58 40.60 -16.16
CA ILE A 222 -4.24 40.06 -15.90
C ILE A 222 -4.29 38.99 -14.83
N PHE A 223 -3.68 37.84 -15.09
CA PHE A 223 -3.37 36.81 -14.11
C PHE A 223 -1.87 36.65 -13.92
N TYR A 224 -1.44 36.21 -12.73
CA TYR A 224 -0.03 36.00 -12.39
C TYR A 224 0.31 34.52 -12.41
N VAL A 225 1.39 34.15 -13.09
CA VAL A 225 1.90 32.78 -13.20
C VAL A 225 3.39 32.74 -12.91
N TYR A 226 3.91 31.55 -12.67
CA TYR A 226 5.34 31.31 -12.43
C TYR A 226 5.94 30.43 -13.52
N ASN A 227 6.99 30.89 -14.19
CA ASN A 227 7.68 30.13 -15.24
C ASN A 227 9.03 29.55 -14.75
N ASP A 228 9.76 30.27 -13.89
CA ASP A 228 11.02 29.83 -13.27
C ASP A 228 10.90 29.75 -11.74
N ILE A 229 10.66 28.54 -11.24
CA ILE A 229 10.58 28.24 -9.81
C ILE A 229 11.94 27.95 -9.15
N GLU A 230 13.04 27.94 -9.92
CA GLU A 230 14.39 27.66 -9.39
C GLU A 230 15.06 28.93 -8.89
N HIS A 231 14.99 30.01 -9.69
CA HIS A 231 15.66 31.28 -9.38
C HIS A 231 14.69 32.45 -9.18
N PHE A 232 13.41 32.29 -9.55
CA PHE A 232 12.39 33.34 -9.51
C PHE A 232 12.80 34.62 -10.24
N LYS A 233 13.59 34.49 -11.31
CA LYS A 233 14.06 35.65 -12.06
C LYS A 233 12.90 36.25 -12.86
N ASP A 234 12.64 37.53 -12.63
CA ASP A 234 11.55 38.27 -13.27
C ASP A 234 10.15 37.69 -12.97
N GLU A 235 9.97 37.02 -11.83
CA GLU A 235 8.69 36.41 -11.40
C GLU A 235 7.91 37.28 -10.38
N PRO A 236 6.56 37.15 -10.30
CA PRO A 236 5.68 36.39 -11.18
C PRO A 236 5.47 37.07 -12.54
N GLN A 237 5.24 36.24 -13.56
CA GLN A 237 4.93 36.67 -14.92
C GLN A 237 3.44 37.02 -15.07
N LYS A 238 3.15 38.02 -15.89
CA LYS A 238 1.79 38.49 -16.17
C LYS A 238 1.27 37.87 -17.46
N ILE A 239 0.10 37.23 -17.42
CA ILE A 239 -0.62 36.72 -18.59
C ILE A 239 -1.92 37.52 -18.74
N SER A 240 -2.21 37.95 -19.97
CA SER A 240 -3.48 38.61 -20.27
C SER A 240 -4.54 37.57 -20.64
N ILE A 241 -5.65 37.60 -19.93
CA ILE A 241 -6.82 36.72 -20.16
C ILE A 241 -8.02 37.63 -20.31
N THR A 242 -8.50 37.77 -21.54
CA THR A 242 -9.58 38.69 -21.91
C THR A 242 -10.91 37.96 -22.06
N CYS A 243 -10.86 36.68 -22.44
CA CYS A 243 -12.03 35.84 -22.64
C CYS A 243 -11.73 34.38 -22.30
N ASP A 244 -12.76 33.55 -22.24
CA ASP A 244 -12.63 32.11 -21.97
C ASP A 244 -11.80 31.38 -23.05
N GLU A 245 -11.75 31.89 -24.29
CA GLU A 245 -10.98 31.29 -25.39
C GLU A 245 -9.45 31.42 -25.21
N ASP A 246 -9.00 32.32 -24.33
CA ASP A 246 -7.59 32.47 -23.97
C ASP A 246 -7.09 31.33 -23.04
N ILE A 247 -8.01 30.46 -22.58
CA ILE A 247 -7.72 29.31 -21.71
C ILE A 247 -8.33 28.04 -22.30
N HIS A 248 -7.48 27.06 -22.61
CA HIS A 248 -7.95 25.72 -22.99
C HIS A 248 -7.71 24.69 -21.88
N VAL A 249 -8.63 23.74 -21.73
CA VAL A 249 -8.43 22.55 -20.87
C VAL A 249 -7.90 21.35 -21.67
N THR A 250 -7.45 20.29 -21.00
CA THR A 250 -6.84 19.14 -21.70
C THR A 250 -7.80 18.48 -22.68
N GLU A 251 -9.08 18.36 -22.31
CA GLU A 251 -10.11 17.77 -23.17
C GLU A 251 -10.27 18.53 -24.49
N GLU A 252 -10.23 19.86 -24.45
CA GLU A 252 -10.36 20.73 -25.63
C GLU A 252 -9.13 20.69 -26.52
N VAL A 253 -7.94 20.59 -25.94
CA VAL A 253 -6.69 20.48 -26.69
C VAL A 253 -6.60 19.10 -27.36
N TYR A 254 -6.89 18.04 -26.61
CA TYR A 254 -6.60 16.68 -27.02
C TYR A 254 -7.75 15.97 -27.74
N LYS A 255 -9.02 16.36 -27.58
CA LYS A 255 -10.12 15.83 -28.41
C LYS A 255 -10.26 16.54 -29.75
N ARG A 256 -9.78 17.79 -29.87
CA ARG A 256 -9.92 18.58 -31.11
C ARG A 256 -9.36 17.90 -32.39
N PRO A 257 -8.27 17.08 -32.35
CA PRO A 257 -7.83 16.33 -33.52
C PRO A 257 -8.86 15.32 -34.07
N MET A 258 -9.87 14.90 -33.30
CA MET A 258 -10.93 14.02 -33.79
C MET A 258 -11.69 14.61 -34.99
N PHE A 259 -11.75 15.94 -35.10
CA PHE A 259 -12.39 16.63 -36.23
C PHE A 259 -11.57 16.58 -37.52
N THR A 260 -10.25 16.46 -37.42
CA THR A 260 -9.33 16.41 -38.58
C THR A 260 -8.83 15.00 -38.87
N MET A 261 -8.90 14.10 -37.88
CA MET A 261 -8.44 12.71 -37.94
C MET A 261 -9.56 11.78 -37.41
N PRO A 262 -10.42 11.20 -38.27
CA PRO A 262 -11.55 10.38 -37.83
C PRO A 262 -11.18 9.12 -37.03
N ALA A 263 -9.96 8.60 -37.23
CA ALA A 263 -9.41 7.45 -36.51
C ALA A 263 -8.48 7.87 -35.36
N TYR A 264 -8.55 9.13 -34.92
CA TYR A 264 -7.89 9.58 -33.70
C TYR A 264 -8.80 9.37 -32.50
N ARG A 265 -8.25 8.87 -31.40
CA ARG A 265 -8.95 8.76 -30.11
C ARG A 265 -8.10 9.34 -28.99
N TYR A 266 -8.78 9.93 -28.01
CA TYR A 266 -8.17 10.47 -26.81
C TYR A 266 -8.76 9.82 -25.56
N TYR A 267 -7.89 9.41 -24.65
CA TYR A 267 -8.26 8.88 -23.35
C TYR A 267 -7.42 9.55 -22.23
N ARG A 268 -8.09 9.96 -21.15
CA ARG A 268 -7.45 10.33 -19.89
C ARG A 268 -7.37 9.07 -19.02
N LEU A 269 -6.16 8.65 -18.68
CA LEU A 269 -5.90 7.44 -17.88
C LEU A 269 -4.90 7.79 -16.77
N PRO A 270 -5.34 8.45 -15.69
CA PRO A 270 -4.44 8.96 -14.66
C PRO A 270 -3.67 7.82 -13.99
N LEU A 271 -2.35 7.77 -14.21
CA LEU A 271 -1.46 6.81 -13.54
C LEU A 271 -0.76 7.49 -12.36
N PRO A 272 -0.51 6.77 -11.25
CA PRO A 272 0.10 7.37 -10.07
C PRO A 272 1.56 7.76 -10.33
N MET A 273 2.00 8.88 -9.76
CA MET A 273 3.41 9.30 -9.83
C MET A 273 4.35 8.30 -9.15
N GLU A 274 3.90 7.69 -8.05
CA GLU A 274 4.65 6.77 -7.19
C GLU A 274 3.90 5.44 -7.01
N GLY A 275 4.64 4.32 -6.88
CA GLY A 275 4.05 2.98 -6.74
C GLY A 275 3.33 2.45 -7.99
N ALA A 276 2.71 1.28 -7.86
CA ALA A 276 1.98 0.63 -8.95
C ALA A 276 0.57 1.23 -9.20
N PRO A 277 0.05 1.22 -10.44
CA PRO A 277 -1.34 1.57 -10.73
C PRO A 277 -2.33 0.75 -9.89
N LEU A 278 -3.49 1.32 -9.64
CA LEU A 278 -4.59 0.60 -9.01
C LEU A 278 -5.23 -0.36 -10.01
N GLU A 279 -5.91 -1.39 -9.52
CA GLU A 279 -6.58 -2.37 -10.38
C GLU A 279 -7.63 -1.73 -11.28
N GLU A 280 -8.33 -0.71 -10.79
CA GLU A 280 -9.25 0.10 -11.59
C GLU A 280 -8.57 0.85 -12.74
N ASP A 281 -7.29 1.22 -12.59
CA ASP A 281 -6.53 1.85 -13.66
C ASP A 281 -6.19 0.83 -14.76
N PHE A 282 -5.87 -0.43 -14.37
CA PHE A 282 -5.71 -1.53 -15.31
C PHE A 282 -7.02 -1.89 -16.00
N ASP A 283 -8.14 -1.91 -15.28
CA ASP A 283 -9.47 -2.14 -15.86
C ASP A 283 -9.83 -1.06 -16.88
N ALA A 284 -9.59 0.21 -16.55
CA ALA A 284 -9.81 1.32 -17.46
C ALA A 284 -8.93 1.18 -18.72
N PHE A 285 -7.65 0.81 -18.57
CA PHE A 285 -6.78 0.53 -19.70
C PHE A 285 -7.31 -0.61 -20.56
N VAL A 286 -7.70 -1.75 -19.96
CA VAL A 286 -8.28 -2.90 -20.68
C VAL A 286 -9.58 -2.53 -21.39
N SER A 287 -10.45 -1.72 -20.78
CA SER A 287 -11.68 -1.23 -21.41
C SER A 287 -11.38 -0.46 -22.70
N ILE A 288 -10.36 0.40 -22.68
CA ILE A 288 -9.91 1.15 -23.86
C ILE A 288 -9.41 0.20 -24.97
N LEU A 289 -8.70 -0.87 -24.60
CA LEU A 289 -8.26 -1.89 -25.56
C LEU A 289 -9.45 -2.61 -26.21
N ARG A 290 -10.46 -2.97 -25.41
CA ARG A 290 -11.70 -3.63 -25.89
C ARG A 290 -12.50 -2.76 -26.86
N GLU A 291 -12.51 -1.44 -26.63
CA GLU A 291 -13.20 -0.49 -27.50
C GLU A 291 -12.51 -0.27 -28.85
N SER A 292 -11.25 -0.72 -28.99
CA SER A 292 -10.40 -0.47 -30.14
C SER A 292 -10.34 -1.72 -31.03
N PRO A 293 -11.05 -1.76 -32.18
CA PRO A 293 -11.13 -2.95 -33.01
C PRO A 293 -9.78 -3.40 -33.58
N SER A 294 -8.84 -2.47 -33.75
CA SER A 294 -7.48 -2.74 -34.21
C SER A 294 -6.58 -3.38 -33.16
N LEU A 295 -7.01 -3.41 -31.90
CA LEU A 295 -6.33 -4.07 -30.78
C LEU A 295 -7.07 -5.34 -30.30
N SER A 296 -8.21 -5.66 -30.93
CA SER A 296 -9.08 -6.79 -30.58
C SER A 296 -8.62 -8.12 -31.18
N LEU A 297 -9.08 -9.23 -30.58
CA LEU A 297 -8.83 -10.59 -31.05
C LEU A 297 -9.32 -10.79 -32.49
N GLY A 298 -8.50 -11.40 -33.35
CA GLY A 298 -8.83 -11.63 -34.76
C GLY A 298 -8.41 -10.50 -35.71
N HIS A 299 -7.44 -9.67 -35.30
CA HIS A 299 -6.81 -8.68 -36.17
C HIS A 299 -6.34 -9.32 -37.49
N ASP A 300 -6.88 -8.84 -38.61
CA ASP A 300 -6.43 -9.22 -39.94
C ASP A 300 -5.00 -8.68 -40.14
N ALA A 301 -4.03 -9.57 -40.34
CA ALA A 301 -2.61 -9.23 -40.51
C ALA A 301 -2.34 -8.20 -41.64
N SER A 302 -3.32 -7.93 -42.50
CA SER A 302 -3.29 -6.89 -43.53
C SER A 302 -3.55 -5.45 -43.03
N ARG A 303 -4.07 -5.27 -41.80
CA ARG A 303 -4.38 -3.95 -41.23
C ARG A 303 -3.19 -3.40 -40.43
N SER A 304 -2.94 -2.10 -40.53
CA SER A 304 -1.86 -1.45 -39.78
C SER A 304 -2.25 -1.29 -38.31
N LEU A 305 -1.36 -1.67 -37.39
CA LEU A 305 -1.53 -1.43 -35.95
C LEU A 305 -1.70 0.08 -35.66
N PRO A 306 -2.52 0.46 -34.66
CA PRO A 306 -2.69 1.86 -34.29
C PRO A 306 -1.43 2.41 -33.62
N ALA A 307 -1.14 3.70 -33.85
CA ALA A 307 -0.08 4.37 -33.14
C ALA A 307 -0.53 4.73 -31.72
N LEU A 308 0.10 4.14 -30.70
CA LEU A 308 -0.17 4.47 -29.30
C LEU A 308 0.77 5.60 -28.87
N LEU A 309 0.21 6.73 -28.42
CA LEU A 309 0.98 7.89 -27.95
C LEU A 309 0.65 8.17 -26.49
N PHE A 310 1.65 8.11 -25.61
CA PHE A 310 1.50 8.34 -24.17
C PHE A 310 2.17 9.64 -23.73
N ASN A 311 1.51 10.43 -22.88
CA ASN A 311 2.15 11.59 -22.26
C ASN A 311 1.92 11.73 -20.75
N CYS A 312 2.95 12.24 -20.08
CA CYS A 312 2.87 12.76 -18.71
C CYS A 312 3.54 14.15 -18.67
N GLN A 313 3.83 14.69 -17.48
CA GLN A 313 4.52 15.98 -17.37
C GLN A 313 5.87 15.99 -18.12
N VAL A 314 6.81 15.13 -17.71
CA VAL A 314 8.19 15.15 -18.26
C VAL A 314 8.40 14.10 -19.35
N GLY A 315 7.58 13.04 -19.40
CA GLY A 315 7.76 11.94 -20.36
C GLY A 315 8.68 10.81 -19.87
N VAL A 316 8.97 10.77 -18.56
CA VAL A 316 9.82 9.76 -17.91
C VAL A 316 8.94 8.74 -17.17
N GLY A 317 8.79 8.80 -15.84
CA GLY A 317 8.18 7.73 -15.02
C GLY A 317 6.85 7.16 -15.53
N ARG A 318 5.76 7.93 -15.46
CA ARG A 318 4.41 7.48 -15.85
C ARG A 318 4.29 7.11 -17.34
N THR A 319 4.90 7.93 -18.22
CA THR A 319 4.95 7.63 -19.66
C THR A 319 5.67 6.31 -19.92
N ASN A 320 6.78 6.04 -19.23
CA ASN A 320 7.54 4.81 -19.42
C ASN A 320 6.74 3.59 -18.97
N LEU A 321 6.05 3.68 -17.83
CA LEU A 321 5.15 2.64 -17.37
C LEU A 321 4.04 2.36 -18.38
N ALA A 322 3.38 3.41 -18.89
CA ALA A 322 2.34 3.28 -19.90
C ALA A 322 2.86 2.69 -21.23
N MET A 323 4.08 3.07 -21.64
CA MET A 323 4.74 2.49 -22.79
C MET A 323 5.01 0.98 -22.61
N ILE A 324 5.40 0.55 -21.41
CA ILE A 324 5.58 -0.88 -21.10
C ILE A 324 4.23 -1.61 -21.21
N LEU A 325 3.16 -1.06 -20.62
CA LEU A 325 1.81 -1.65 -20.75
C LEU A 325 1.38 -1.80 -22.21
N GLY A 326 1.57 -0.76 -23.03
CA GLY A 326 1.27 -0.82 -24.45
C GLY A 326 2.16 -1.82 -25.20
N THR A 327 3.43 -1.97 -24.81
CA THR A 327 4.36 -2.95 -25.40
C THR A 327 3.91 -4.38 -25.11
N LEU A 328 3.47 -4.68 -23.89
CA LEU A 328 2.92 -5.99 -23.54
C LEU A 328 1.69 -6.34 -24.38
N VAL A 329 0.77 -5.39 -24.56
CA VAL A 329 -0.40 -5.59 -25.44
C VAL A 329 0.02 -5.82 -26.90
N MET A 330 1.02 -5.07 -27.39
CA MET A 330 1.55 -5.24 -28.75
C MET A 330 2.23 -6.60 -28.96
N ASN A 331 2.87 -7.15 -27.91
CA ASN A 331 3.43 -8.50 -27.95
C ASN A 331 2.31 -9.56 -28.11
N CYS A 332 1.20 -9.43 -27.37
CA CYS A 332 0.04 -10.31 -27.52
C CYS A 332 -0.55 -10.30 -28.95
N LEU A 333 -0.49 -9.15 -29.64
CA LEU A 333 -1.02 -8.98 -31.00
C LEU A 333 -0.19 -9.64 -32.09
N ARG A 334 1.13 -9.74 -31.93
CA ARG A 334 2.01 -10.32 -32.98
C ARG A 334 2.16 -11.84 -32.90
N GLY A 335 1.90 -12.45 -31.74
CA GLY A 335 2.35 -13.81 -31.44
C GLY A 335 3.90 -13.88 -31.38
N ASP A 336 4.46 -14.93 -30.77
CA ASP A 336 5.89 -15.13 -30.43
C ASP A 336 6.88 -15.21 -31.63
N SER A 337 6.75 -14.33 -32.62
CA SER A 337 7.45 -14.43 -33.90
C SER A 337 8.36 -13.25 -34.17
N GLN A 338 9.28 -12.91 -33.27
CA GLN A 338 10.58 -12.35 -33.67
C GLN A 338 11.71 -12.88 -32.74
N PRO A 339 12.77 -13.49 -33.30
CA PRO A 339 14.00 -13.69 -32.57
C PRO A 339 14.63 -12.31 -32.33
N VAL A 340 14.88 -12.00 -31.07
CA VAL A 340 15.39 -10.71 -30.62
C VAL A 340 16.92 -10.73 -30.70
N GLU A 341 17.52 -9.66 -31.20
CA GLU A 341 18.97 -9.44 -31.09
C GLU A 341 19.36 -9.48 -29.61
N GLU A 342 20.28 -10.39 -29.26
CA GLU A 342 20.86 -10.49 -27.92
C GLU A 342 21.45 -9.13 -27.52
N ALA A 343 20.72 -8.39 -26.68
CA ALA A 343 21.33 -7.28 -25.94
C ALA A 343 22.46 -7.87 -25.11
N ALA A 344 23.62 -7.20 -25.11
CA ALA A 344 24.82 -7.63 -24.40
C ALA A 344 24.45 -8.10 -22.98
N ALA A 345 24.67 -9.38 -22.71
CA ALA A 345 24.32 -10.00 -21.44
C ALA A 345 24.98 -9.23 -20.29
N SER A 346 24.19 -8.44 -19.57
CA SER A 346 24.58 -8.00 -18.24
C SER A 346 24.58 -9.22 -17.31
N GLU A 347 25.48 -9.25 -16.34
CA GLU A 347 25.51 -10.35 -15.38
C GLU A 347 24.11 -10.52 -14.76
N PRO A 348 23.58 -11.75 -14.69
CA PRO A 348 22.24 -11.99 -14.17
C PRO A 348 22.16 -11.52 -12.73
N LYS A 349 21.46 -10.40 -12.51
CA LYS A 349 21.22 -9.86 -11.17
C LYS A 349 20.30 -10.82 -10.41
N PRO A 350 20.51 -11.03 -9.10
CA PRO A 350 19.68 -11.93 -8.31
C PRO A 350 18.23 -11.43 -8.27
N LEU A 351 17.29 -12.36 -8.42
CA LEU A 351 15.86 -12.03 -8.34
C LEU A 351 15.45 -11.74 -6.90
N PHE A 352 14.58 -10.74 -6.75
CA PHE A 352 13.91 -10.43 -5.49
C PHE A 352 13.04 -11.62 -5.07
N GLN A 353 13.01 -11.94 -3.78
CA GLN A 353 12.38 -13.20 -3.32
C GLN A 353 10.87 -13.21 -3.57
N VAL A 354 10.21 -12.06 -3.46
CA VAL A 354 8.79 -11.91 -3.82
C VAL A 354 8.54 -12.20 -5.31
N ILE A 355 9.45 -11.77 -6.19
CA ILE A 355 9.34 -12.00 -7.65
C ILE A 355 9.60 -13.47 -7.97
N GLN A 356 10.62 -14.07 -7.36
CA GLN A 356 10.88 -15.50 -7.52
C GLN A 356 9.67 -16.33 -7.07
N SER A 357 9.05 -15.96 -5.95
CA SER A 357 7.86 -16.63 -5.42
C SER A 357 6.66 -16.49 -6.35
N LEU A 358 6.47 -15.30 -6.93
CA LEU A 358 5.45 -15.04 -7.93
C LEU A 358 5.66 -15.92 -9.17
N VAL A 359 6.86 -15.90 -9.73
CA VAL A 359 7.25 -16.66 -10.94
C VAL A 359 7.06 -18.16 -10.74
N ASN A 360 7.43 -18.70 -9.58
CA ASN A 360 7.28 -20.12 -9.28
C ASN A 360 5.81 -20.57 -9.16
N LYS A 361 4.90 -19.65 -8.79
CA LYS A 361 3.47 -19.95 -8.60
C LYS A 361 2.63 -19.66 -9.85
N LEU A 362 3.07 -18.76 -10.72
CA LEU A 362 2.37 -18.44 -11.97
C LEU A 362 2.54 -19.55 -13.02
N PRO A 363 1.47 -19.89 -13.78
CA PRO A 363 1.60 -20.69 -14.99
C PRO A 363 2.56 -20.01 -15.98
N ASN A 364 3.57 -20.73 -16.46
CA ASN A 364 4.63 -20.20 -17.34
C ASN A 364 5.32 -18.94 -16.79
N GLY A 365 5.41 -18.79 -15.45
CA GLY A 365 5.84 -17.55 -14.81
C GLY A 365 7.22 -17.04 -15.27
N GLN A 366 8.15 -17.94 -15.60
CA GLN A 366 9.48 -17.56 -16.10
C GLN A 366 9.38 -16.84 -17.46
N GLN A 367 8.62 -17.40 -18.39
CA GLN A 367 8.35 -16.78 -19.69
C GLN A 367 7.65 -15.43 -19.52
N VAL A 368 6.60 -15.37 -18.69
CA VAL A 368 5.85 -14.14 -18.42
C VAL A 368 6.76 -13.03 -17.89
N MET A 369 7.70 -13.36 -17.00
CA MET A 369 8.69 -12.41 -16.48
C MET A 369 9.69 -11.96 -17.55
N GLU A 370 10.19 -12.88 -18.38
CA GLU A 370 11.15 -12.58 -19.46
C GLU A 370 10.55 -11.64 -20.51
N GLU A 371 9.28 -11.81 -20.86
CA GLU A 371 8.54 -10.91 -21.75
C GLU A 371 8.39 -9.50 -21.15
N VAL A 372 8.15 -9.41 -19.83
CA VAL A 372 8.11 -8.12 -19.13
C VAL A 372 9.48 -7.46 -19.08
N ASP A 373 10.53 -8.23 -18.80
CA ASP A 373 11.92 -7.74 -18.84
C ASP A 373 12.28 -7.21 -20.23
N GLN A 374 11.86 -7.91 -21.28
CA GLN A 374 12.03 -7.45 -22.66
C GLN A 374 11.26 -6.15 -22.91
N ALA A 375 9.99 -6.07 -22.51
CA ALA A 375 9.20 -4.84 -22.67
C ALA A 375 9.82 -3.64 -21.93
N ILE A 376 10.35 -3.86 -20.72
CA ILE A 376 11.11 -2.86 -19.95
C ILE A 376 12.37 -2.42 -20.73
N ASN A 377 13.13 -3.38 -21.26
CA ASN A 377 14.34 -3.08 -22.02
C ASN A 377 14.06 -2.27 -23.29
N LEU A 378 12.96 -2.58 -24.01
CA LEU A 378 12.55 -1.81 -25.19
C LEU A 378 12.14 -0.38 -24.83
N CYS A 379 11.65 -0.15 -23.60
CA CYS A 379 11.27 1.16 -23.06
C CYS A 379 12.38 1.84 -22.23
N SER A 380 13.58 1.27 -22.14
CA SER A 380 14.59 1.67 -21.15
C SER A 380 15.32 3.00 -21.42
N GLU A 381 15.12 3.64 -22.57
CA GLU A 381 15.90 4.81 -23.02
C GLU A 381 15.95 5.95 -22.02
N MET A 382 14.84 6.22 -21.33
CA MET A 382 14.75 7.30 -20.33
C MET A 382 14.82 6.81 -18.89
N HIS A 383 14.33 5.60 -18.63
CA HIS A 383 14.25 5.03 -17.29
C HIS A 383 14.10 3.51 -17.38
N ASN A 384 14.98 2.77 -16.73
CA ASN A 384 14.84 1.33 -16.58
C ASN A 384 14.30 1.02 -15.18
N ILE A 385 13.04 0.61 -15.10
CA ILE A 385 12.37 0.33 -13.81
C ILE A 385 13.12 -0.77 -13.07
N LYS A 386 13.62 -1.80 -13.76
CA LYS A 386 14.32 -2.92 -13.14
C LYS A 386 15.66 -2.48 -12.54
N GLU A 387 16.45 -1.71 -13.30
CA GLU A 387 17.73 -1.17 -12.80
C GLU A 387 17.52 -0.23 -11.61
N ALA A 388 16.48 0.60 -11.64
CA ALA A 388 16.14 1.51 -10.55
C ALA A 388 15.87 0.78 -9.22
N ILE A 389 15.27 -0.43 -9.24
CA ILE A 389 15.08 -1.23 -8.02
C ILE A 389 16.45 -1.58 -7.40
N TYR A 390 17.38 -2.09 -8.21
CA TYR A 390 18.71 -2.48 -7.74
C TYR A 390 19.56 -1.29 -7.31
N GLU A 391 19.48 -0.16 -8.01
CA GLU A 391 20.19 1.06 -7.62
C GLU A 391 19.71 1.61 -6.27
N ASN A 392 18.39 1.64 -6.05
CA ASN A 392 17.83 2.10 -4.77
C ASN A 392 18.16 1.12 -3.63
N LYS A 393 18.10 -0.20 -3.89
CA LYS A 393 18.53 -1.21 -2.92
C LYS A 393 20.01 -1.08 -2.57
N SER A 394 20.88 -0.90 -3.57
CA SER A 394 22.32 -0.71 -3.34
C SER A 394 22.61 0.56 -2.54
N LYS A 395 21.90 1.66 -2.83
CA LYS A 395 21.99 2.90 -2.04
C LYS A 395 21.52 2.67 -0.60
N LEU A 396 20.42 1.94 -0.39
CA LEU A 396 19.91 1.58 0.93
C LEU A 396 20.94 0.80 1.75
N GLU A 397 21.51 -0.26 1.16
CA GLU A 397 22.53 -1.11 1.79
C GLU A 397 23.85 -0.37 2.07
N GLY A 398 24.16 0.66 1.28
CA GLY A 398 25.34 1.51 1.45
C GLY A 398 25.24 2.54 2.58
N ILE A 399 24.07 2.74 3.19
CA ILE A 399 23.88 3.71 4.27
C ILE A 399 24.34 3.10 5.60
N GLY A 400 25.50 3.56 6.07
CA GLY A 400 26.03 3.24 7.40
C GLY A 400 25.21 3.91 8.51
N GLU A 401 25.45 5.20 8.74
CA GLU A 401 24.70 6.03 9.69
C GLU A 401 23.44 6.59 9.04
N ASP A 402 22.30 6.44 9.73
CA ASP A 402 21.02 6.87 9.23
C ASP A 402 20.70 8.29 9.72
N TYR A 403 20.56 9.23 8.78
CA TYR A 403 20.24 10.62 9.08
C TYR A 403 18.75 10.85 8.87
N GLN A 404 18.11 11.50 9.85
CA GLN A 404 16.72 11.96 9.71
C GLN A 404 16.69 13.31 8.99
N VAL A 405 15.94 13.37 7.89
CA VAL A 405 15.66 14.61 7.15
C VAL A 405 14.15 14.76 7.10
N GLN A 406 13.62 15.85 7.68
CA GLN A 406 12.18 16.18 7.65
C GLN A 406 11.24 15.08 8.19
N GLY A 407 11.68 14.29 9.19
CA GLY A 407 10.86 13.26 9.84
C GLY A 407 10.90 11.87 9.17
N SER A 408 11.50 11.74 7.99
CA SER A 408 11.81 10.44 7.36
C SER A 408 13.32 10.19 7.37
N SER A 409 13.74 8.96 7.65
CA SER A 409 15.15 8.62 7.58
C SER A 409 15.60 8.46 6.12
N THR A 410 16.91 8.60 5.86
CA THR A 410 17.46 8.39 4.52
C THR A 410 17.26 6.93 4.10
N LYS A 411 17.31 6.00 5.06
CA LYS A 411 16.95 4.59 4.84
C LYS A 411 15.49 4.43 4.45
N ASP A 412 14.56 5.08 5.14
CA ASP A 412 13.12 5.00 4.81
C ASP A 412 12.84 5.51 3.40
N TYR A 413 13.51 6.58 2.99
CA TYR A 413 13.38 7.13 1.64
C TYR A 413 13.77 6.12 0.55
N PHE A 414 14.95 5.50 0.66
CA PHE A 414 15.41 4.51 -0.33
C PHE A 414 14.66 3.18 -0.21
N LEU A 415 14.23 2.80 0.99
CA LEU A 415 13.35 1.66 1.21
C LEU A 415 12.03 1.86 0.46
N ASN A 416 11.35 2.99 0.69
CA ASN A 416 10.09 3.31 0.01
C ASN A 416 10.24 3.32 -1.51
N ARG A 417 11.31 3.92 -2.05
CA ARG A 417 11.56 3.89 -3.50
C ARG A 417 11.84 2.50 -4.06
N THR A 418 12.56 1.67 -3.31
CA THR A 418 12.80 0.26 -3.68
C THR A 418 11.49 -0.49 -3.71
N MET A 419 10.66 -0.36 -2.67
CA MET A 419 9.37 -1.02 -2.55
C MET A 419 8.38 -0.56 -3.64
N GLN A 420 8.27 0.74 -3.91
CA GLN A 420 7.40 1.27 -4.97
C GLN A 420 7.81 0.76 -6.37
N SER A 421 9.10 0.65 -6.63
CA SER A 421 9.63 0.16 -7.92
C SER A 421 9.43 -1.35 -8.05
N LEU A 422 9.62 -2.09 -6.95
CA LEU A 422 9.36 -3.53 -6.87
C LEU A 422 7.86 -3.85 -7.03
N GLU A 423 6.99 -3.04 -6.41
CA GLU A 423 5.53 -3.12 -6.56
C GLU A 423 5.13 -2.96 -8.02
N ARG A 424 5.67 -1.97 -8.72
CA ARG A 424 5.42 -1.77 -10.17
C ARG A 424 5.83 -2.99 -10.98
N TYR A 425 7.03 -3.51 -10.74
CA TYR A 425 7.53 -4.68 -11.46
C TYR A 425 6.68 -5.93 -11.20
N PHE A 426 6.28 -6.15 -9.95
CA PHE A 426 5.33 -7.21 -9.58
C PHE A 426 4.03 -7.09 -10.39
N TYR A 427 3.39 -5.92 -10.39
CA TYR A 427 2.14 -5.72 -11.12
C TYR A 427 2.29 -5.84 -12.64
N LEU A 428 3.45 -5.51 -13.22
CA LEU A 428 3.72 -5.73 -14.64
C LEU A 428 3.75 -7.21 -15.00
N ILE A 429 4.39 -8.05 -14.16
CA ILE A 429 4.39 -9.51 -14.33
C ILE A 429 2.98 -10.06 -14.19
N VAL A 430 2.25 -9.63 -13.17
CA VAL A 430 0.86 -10.05 -12.93
C VAL A 430 -0.07 -9.62 -14.05
N PHE A 431 0.07 -8.39 -14.56
CA PHE A 431 -0.70 -7.91 -15.70
C PHE A 431 -0.39 -8.70 -16.97
N ASN A 432 0.88 -9.06 -17.21
CA ASN A 432 1.24 -9.90 -18.35
C ASN A 432 0.67 -11.33 -18.21
N ALA A 433 0.67 -11.92 -17.01
CA ALA A 433 -0.02 -13.19 -16.75
C ALA A 433 -1.52 -13.10 -17.03
N TYR A 434 -2.17 -12.01 -16.61
CA TYR A 434 -3.56 -11.72 -16.94
C TYR A 434 -3.77 -11.58 -18.45
N LEU A 435 -2.87 -10.91 -19.18
CA LEU A 435 -2.97 -10.79 -20.64
C LEU A 435 -2.90 -12.15 -21.32
N HIS A 436 -1.99 -13.04 -20.92
CA HIS A 436 -1.90 -14.41 -21.45
C HIS A 436 -3.21 -15.19 -21.29
N GLU A 437 -3.90 -15.02 -20.16
CA GLU A 437 -5.15 -15.73 -19.89
C GLU A 437 -6.37 -15.07 -20.55
N GLN A 438 -6.49 -13.74 -20.42
CA GLN A 438 -7.72 -13.01 -20.73
C GLN A 438 -7.71 -12.39 -22.13
N TYR A 439 -6.55 -12.14 -22.74
CA TYR A 439 -6.49 -11.65 -24.12
C TYR A 439 -7.12 -12.63 -25.12
N PRO A 440 -6.80 -13.95 -25.10
CA PRO A 440 -7.47 -14.95 -25.96
C PRO A 440 -8.98 -15.06 -25.74
N LEU A 441 -9.44 -14.70 -24.54
CA LEU A 441 -10.84 -14.71 -24.13
C LEU A 441 -11.55 -13.36 -24.39
N ALA A 442 -10.90 -12.41 -25.07
CA ALA A 442 -11.41 -11.07 -25.31
C ALA A 442 -11.83 -10.33 -24.01
N PHE A 443 -11.07 -10.54 -22.93
CA PHE A 443 -11.24 -9.89 -21.63
C PHE A 443 -12.63 -10.09 -21.01
N VAL A 444 -13.09 -11.34 -20.94
CA VAL A 444 -14.36 -11.72 -20.28
C VAL A 444 -14.35 -11.29 -18.81
N SER A 445 -13.23 -11.51 -18.10
CA SER A 445 -12.97 -10.92 -16.79
C SER A 445 -12.13 -9.67 -16.95
N ASN A 446 -12.41 -8.62 -16.18
CA ASN A 446 -11.48 -7.50 -16.04
C ASN A 446 -10.31 -7.87 -15.09
N PHE A 447 -9.32 -7.00 -14.96
CA PHE A 447 -8.11 -7.25 -14.18
C PHE A 447 -8.42 -7.33 -12.69
N SER A 448 -9.27 -6.43 -12.17
CA SER A 448 -9.67 -6.42 -10.76
C SER A 448 -10.37 -7.71 -10.31
N GLN A 449 -11.33 -8.19 -11.10
CA GLN A 449 -12.03 -9.46 -10.85
C GLN A 449 -11.08 -10.67 -10.92
N TRP A 450 -10.16 -10.65 -11.89
CA TRP A 450 -9.17 -11.71 -12.03
C TRP A 450 -8.21 -11.74 -10.84
N MET A 451 -7.74 -10.59 -10.37
CA MET A 451 -6.92 -10.47 -9.15
C MET A 451 -7.62 -11.05 -7.93
N CYS A 452 -8.92 -10.79 -7.75
CA CYS A 452 -9.70 -11.37 -6.64
C CYS A 452 -9.81 -12.89 -6.71
N CYS A 453 -9.90 -13.48 -7.90
CA CYS A 453 -9.85 -14.93 -8.08
C CYS A 453 -8.46 -15.51 -7.73
N HIS A 454 -7.43 -14.67 -7.67
CA HIS A 454 -6.05 -15.02 -7.37
C HIS A 454 -5.57 -14.36 -6.06
N ALA A 455 -6.38 -14.45 -5.00
CA ALA A 455 -6.16 -13.75 -3.73
C ALA A 455 -4.77 -13.99 -3.08
N TRP A 456 -4.07 -15.07 -3.43
CA TRP A 456 -2.69 -15.32 -3.01
C TRP A 456 -1.69 -14.26 -3.50
N LEU A 457 -1.99 -13.53 -4.57
CA LEU A 457 -1.18 -12.41 -5.07
C LEU A 457 -1.11 -11.26 -4.05
N TYR A 458 -2.24 -10.93 -3.41
CA TYR A 458 -2.26 -9.92 -2.35
C TYR A 458 -1.41 -10.34 -1.14
N ARG A 459 -1.41 -11.62 -0.80
CA ARG A 459 -0.57 -12.15 0.27
C ARG A 459 0.92 -12.03 -0.04
N LEU A 460 1.32 -12.25 -1.30
CA LEU A 460 2.72 -12.01 -1.71
C LEU A 460 3.09 -10.52 -1.65
N LEU A 461 2.20 -9.64 -2.14
CA LEU A 461 2.41 -8.19 -2.08
C LEU A 461 2.55 -7.69 -0.63
N ALA A 462 1.75 -8.24 0.29
CA ALA A 462 1.81 -7.91 1.72
C ALA A 462 3.12 -8.34 2.41
N CYS A 463 3.91 -9.23 1.79
CA CYS A 463 5.20 -9.68 2.32
C CYS A 463 6.40 -9.16 1.52
N MET A 464 6.20 -8.13 0.68
CA MET A 464 7.24 -7.59 -0.20
C MET A 464 8.40 -6.93 0.56
N ASP A 465 8.11 -6.28 1.67
CA ASP A 465 9.09 -5.70 2.58
C ASP A 465 9.89 -6.78 3.33
N LEU A 466 9.18 -7.81 3.82
CA LEU A 466 9.77 -8.97 4.48
C LEU A 466 10.73 -9.72 3.55
N SER A 467 10.43 -9.73 2.24
CA SER A 467 11.21 -10.48 1.23
C SER A 467 12.67 -10.08 1.13
N GLU A 468 12.97 -8.82 1.44
CA GLU A 468 14.29 -8.24 1.28
C GLU A 468 15.03 -8.04 2.61
N LEU A 469 14.35 -8.24 3.74
CA LEU A 469 14.91 -8.15 5.09
C LEU A 469 15.65 -9.43 5.53
N SER A 470 15.98 -10.33 4.61
CA SER A 470 16.71 -11.58 4.90
C SER A 470 17.92 -11.35 5.83
N ALA A 471 18.27 -12.36 6.62
CA ALA A 471 19.45 -12.33 7.50
C ALA A 471 20.59 -13.18 6.89
N PRO A 472 21.37 -12.68 5.92
CA PRO A 472 22.62 -13.31 5.55
C PRO A 472 23.50 -13.52 6.78
N ALA A 473 24.12 -14.69 6.86
CA ALA A 473 24.98 -15.08 7.96
C ALA A 473 26.07 -14.04 8.27
N GLU A 474 26.64 -13.43 7.23
CA GLU A 474 27.72 -12.43 7.31
C GLU A 474 27.30 -11.13 8.01
N LEU A 475 26.01 -10.78 8.02
CA LEU A 475 25.58 -9.54 8.67
C LEU A 475 25.70 -9.60 10.19
N VAL A 476 25.60 -10.80 10.77
CA VAL A 476 25.85 -11.02 12.20
C VAL A 476 27.33 -10.81 12.52
N THR A 477 28.23 -11.36 11.71
CA THR A 477 29.68 -11.24 11.94
C THR A 477 30.26 -9.87 11.59
N ARG A 478 29.56 -9.09 10.76
CA ARG A 478 29.84 -7.67 10.47
C ARG A 478 29.27 -6.70 11.49
N GLY A 479 28.45 -7.17 12.44
CA GLY A 479 27.81 -6.32 13.46
C GLY A 479 26.63 -5.50 12.94
N ALA A 480 26.16 -5.77 11.73
CA ALA A 480 24.93 -5.16 11.18
C ALA A 480 23.67 -5.79 11.80
N ARG A 481 23.77 -7.04 12.27
CA ARG A 481 22.73 -7.75 13.04
C ARG A 481 23.29 -8.17 14.38
N VAL A 482 22.41 -8.25 15.38
CA VAL A 482 22.76 -8.72 16.72
C VAL A 482 22.09 -10.07 16.99
N LEU A 483 22.74 -10.91 17.78
CA LEU A 483 22.12 -12.13 18.29
C LEU A 483 21.43 -11.80 19.61
N VAL A 484 20.16 -12.17 19.71
CA VAL A 484 19.34 -11.92 20.90
C VAL A 484 18.98 -13.24 21.54
N ALA A 485 19.19 -13.35 22.85
CA ALA A 485 18.80 -14.54 23.59
C ALA A 485 17.27 -14.60 23.77
N ASP A 486 16.67 -15.75 23.48
CA ASP A 486 15.22 -15.91 23.56
C ASP A 486 14.68 -15.81 24.99
N GLU A 487 15.52 -16.09 26.01
CA GLU A 487 15.21 -15.93 27.44
C GLU A 487 14.68 -14.52 27.77
N TRP A 488 15.10 -13.51 27.00
CA TRP A 488 14.65 -12.13 27.15
C TRP A 488 13.22 -11.89 26.62
N LEU A 489 12.82 -12.55 25.52
CA LEU A 489 11.53 -12.34 24.85
C LEU A 489 10.48 -13.42 25.17
N ALA A 490 10.91 -14.52 25.79
CA ALA A 490 10.07 -15.66 26.16
C ALA A 490 9.99 -15.80 27.69
N PRO A 491 9.24 -14.94 28.40
CA PRO A 491 9.09 -15.08 29.85
C PRO A 491 8.38 -16.41 30.19
N ASP A 492 8.90 -17.08 31.22
CA ASP A 492 8.34 -18.32 31.76
C ASP A 492 7.16 -18.04 32.69
N VAL A 493 6.01 -17.80 32.09
CA VAL A 493 4.79 -17.44 32.82
C VAL A 493 4.18 -18.65 33.53
N LEU A 494 4.46 -19.87 33.07
CA LEU A 494 4.02 -21.10 33.73
C LEU A 494 5.03 -21.63 34.77
N GLY A 495 6.21 -21.01 34.89
CA GLY A 495 7.23 -21.40 35.86
C GLY A 495 7.82 -22.79 35.64
N THR A 496 7.74 -23.32 34.42
CA THR A 496 8.10 -24.71 34.11
C THR A 496 9.59 -24.93 33.84
N VAL A 497 10.40 -23.88 33.76
CA VAL A 497 11.86 -24.00 33.57
C VAL A 497 12.50 -24.85 34.66
N LYS A 498 12.05 -24.76 35.91
CA LYS A 498 12.64 -25.52 37.02
C LYS A 498 12.44 -27.04 36.88
N GLU A 499 11.29 -27.46 36.35
CA GLU A 499 10.92 -28.87 36.27
C GLU A 499 11.30 -29.48 34.93
N MET A 500 11.06 -28.75 33.84
CA MET A 500 11.17 -29.23 32.48
C MET A 500 12.38 -28.68 31.74
N LYS A 501 13.12 -27.72 32.34
CA LYS A 501 14.15 -26.91 31.66
C LYS A 501 13.63 -26.17 30.42
N ALA A 502 12.31 -26.08 30.29
CA ALA A 502 11.60 -25.52 29.17
C ALA A 502 10.61 -24.46 29.65
N VAL A 503 10.61 -23.33 28.96
CA VAL A 503 9.71 -22.20 29.21
C VAL A 503 8.30 -22.57 28.71
N ASN A 504 7.28 -22.24 29.50
CA ASN A 504 5.86 -22.39 29.13
C ASN A 504 5.43 -23.81 28.69
N PHE A 505 6.05 -24.85 29.26
CA PHE A 505 5.69 -26.24 29.00
C PHE A 505 4.31 -26.57 29.58
N ARG A 506 3.43 -27.17 28.78
CA ARG A 506 2.08 -27.56 29.21
C ARG A 506 1.52 -28.73 28.40
N ARG A 507 0.43 -29.29 28.90
CA ARG A 507 -0.30 -30.41 28.29
C ARG A 507 -1.79 -30.11 28.28
N VAL A 508 -2.49 -30.40 27.19
CA VAL A 508 -3.95 -30.37 27.15
C VAL A 508 -4.53 -31.45 28.08
N PRO A 509 -5.48 -31.13 28.97
CA PRO A 509 -6.07 -32.09 29.91
C PRO A 509 -6.56 -33.35 29.21
N LYS A 510 -6.17 -34.52 29.73
CA LYS A 510 -6.56 -35.85 29.23
C LYS A 510 -6.20 -36.16 27.78
N MET A 511 -5.47 -35.30 27.07
CA MET A 511 -5.07 -35.51 25.67
C MET A 511 -3.54 -35.63 25.57
N PRO A 512 -2.99 -36.33 24.56
CA PRO A 512 -1.55 -36.47 24.36
C PRO A 512 -0.99 -35.28 23.56
N VAL A 513 -1.43 -34.05 23.86
CA VAL A 513 -1.06 -32.81 23.16
C VAL A 513 -0.31 -31.90 24.12
N TYR A 514 0.87 -31.43 23.72
CA TYR A 514 1.82 -30.68 24.54
C TYR A 514 2.30 -29.43 23.79
N GLY A 515 2.64 -28.38 24.54
CA GLY A 515 3.15 -27.12 23.98
C GLY A 515 4.20 -26.48 24.86
N MET A 516 5.17 -25.80 24.26
CA MET A 516 6.27 -25.12 24.96
C MET A 516 6.96 -24.06 24.11
N ALA A 517 7.82 -23.25 24.72
CA ALA A 517 8.77 -22.40 24.00
C ALA A 517 9.92 -23.22 23.39
N GLN A 518 10.76 -22.58 22.59
CA GLN A 518 11.91 -23.22 21.94
C GLN A 518 12.87 -23.79 23.00
N PRO A 519 13.08 -25.13 23.03
CA PRO A 519 14.03 -25.73 23.98
C PRO A 519 15.47 -25.67 23.48
N THR A 520 16.40 -25.78 24.44
CA THR A 520 17.79 -26.21 24.20
C THR A 520 17.87 -27.72 23.99
N SER A 521 19.03 -28.23 23.56
CA SER A 521 19.29 -29.66 23.43
C SER A 521 19.11 -30.41 24.75
N GLU A 522 19.54 -29.81 25.86
CA GLU A 522 19.33 -30.37 27.21
C GLU A 522 17.85 -30.45 27.56
N ALA A 523 17.10 -29.36 27.37
CA ALA A 523 15.67 -29.30 27.68
C ALA A 523 14.87 -30.29 26.81
N THR A 524 15.25 -30.46 25.54
CA THR A 524 14.65 -31.45 24.63
C THR A 524 14.76 -32.86 25.21
N GLY A 525 15.94 -33.23 25.74
CA GLY A 525 16.15 -34.52 26.38
C GLY A 525 15.29 -34.73 27.63
N VAL A 526 15.14 -33.69 28.47
CA VAL A 526 14.28 -33.74 29.67
C VAL A 526 12.81 -33.94 29.30
N VAL A 527 12.32 -33.20 28.31
CA VAL A 527 10.94 -33.32 27.84
C VAL A 527 10.68 -34.70 27.26
N LEU A 528 11.57 -35.21 26.40
CA LEU A 528 11.43 -36.55 25.84
C LEU A 528 11.43 -37.63 26.92
N ALA A 529 12.32 -37.56 27.91
CA ALA A 529 12.32 -38.48 29.05
C ALA A 529 11.02 -38.39 29.89
N HIS A 530 10.43 -37.19 30.01
CA HIS A 530 9.14 -37.01 30.68
C HIS A 530 7.98 -37.66 29.91
N LEU A 531 7.99 -37.58 28.58
CA LEU A 531 6.94 -38.14 27.72
C LEU A 531 6.97 -39.67 27.66
N THR A 532 8.17 -40.26 27.70
CA THR A 532 8.37 -41.71 27.63
C THR A 532 8.42 -42.39 28.99
N ASP A 533 8.16 -41.67 30.09
CA ASP A 533 8.21 -42.23 31.43
C ASP A 533 7.14 -43.31 31.69
N GLU A 534 7.29 -44.05 32.78
CA GLU A 534 6.35 -45.12 33.17
C GLU A 534 4.93 -44.63 33.45
N LYS A 535 4.70 -43.33 33.60
CA LYS A 535 3.36 -42.77 33.87
C LYS A 535 2.64 -42.38 32.59
N ARG A 536 3.35 -41.86 31.57
CA ARG A 536 2.76 -41.44 30.30
C ARG A 536 2.86 -42.52 29.21
N LYS A 537 3.99 -43.23 29.14
CA LYS A 537 4.23 -44.36 28.22
C LYS A 537 3.98 -44.05 26.75
N HIS A 538 4.32 -42.84 26.29
CA HIS A 538 4.22 -42.52 24.87
C HIS A 538 5.32 -43.29 24.10
N GLY A 539 4.91 -44.25 23.27
CA GLY A 539 5.81 -45.05 22.43
C GLY A 539 6.23 -44.35 21.14
N HIS A 540 5.42 -43.38 20.70
CA HIS A 540 5.68 -42.57 19.52
C HIS A 540 5.41 -41.09 19.83
N VAL A 541 6.33 -40.21 19.40
CA VAL A 541 6.26 -38.76 19.66
C VAL A 541 6.50 -37.99 18.36
N LEU A 542 5.49 -37.27 17.89
CA LEU A 542 5.61 -36.28 16.84
C LEU A 542 5.88 -34.90 17.46
N TRP A 543 7.05 -34.33 17.17
CA TRP A 543 7.43 -32.99 17.59
C TRP A 543 7.46 -32.05 16.39
N VAL A 544 6.67 -30.97 16.46
CA VAL A 544 6.53 -29.97 15.40
C VAL A 544 7.08 -28.62 15.86
N ASN A 545 8.14 -28.15 15.22
CA ASN A 545 8.64 -26.79 15.38
C ASN A 545 7.92 -25.85 14.41
N LEU A 546 7.35 -24.77 14.93
CA LEU A 546 6.47 -23.83 14.21
C LEU A 546 7.17 -22.55 13.76
N GLN A 547 8.50 -22.44 13.93
CA GLN A 547 9.24 -21.21 13.68
C GLN A 547 9.62 -21.00 12.21
N ASP A 548 9.33 -19.80 11.72
CA ASP A 548 9.69 -19.23 10.42
C ASP A 548 10.90 -18.27 10.50
N GLU A 549 11.49 -18.13 11.68
CA GLU A 549 12.72 -17.42 11.97
C GLU A 549 13.94 -18.36 12.10
N LEU A 550 15.15 -17.81 11.96
CA LEU A 550 16.41 -18.53 12.21
C LEU A 550 16.65 -18.68 13.71
N VAL A 551 16.92 -19.91 14.14
CA VAL A 551 17.18 -20.24 15.55
C VAL A 551 18.48 -21.04 15.66
N LEU A 552 19.34 -20.66 16.61
CA LEU A 552 20.58 -21.38 16.91
C LEU A 552 20.75 -21.56 18.41
N GLU A 553 21.28 -22.71 18.82
CA GLU A 553 21.80 -22.88 20.18
C GLU A 553 23.29 -22.59 20.21
N GLY A 554 23.71 -21.52 20.88
CA GLY A 554 25.11 -21.13 21.03
C GLY A 554 25.56 -21.21 22.48
N ASN A 555 26.63 -21.97 22.77
CA ASN A 555 27.12 -22.19 24.14
C ASN A 555 26.02 -22.63 25.15
N GLY A 556 25.01 -23.38 24.69
CA GLY A 556 23.91 -23.88 25.53
C GLY A 556 22.73 -22.93 25.71
N GLN A 557 22.69 -21.79 25.01
CA GLN A 557 21.56 -20.84 25.03
C GLN A 557 20.97 -20.65 23.63
N ILE A 558 19.68 -20.39 23.54
CA ILE A 558 18.98 -20.13 22.27
C ILE A 558 19.14 -18.67 21.87
N PHE A 559 19.56 -18.46 20.62
CA PHE A 559 19.74 -17.14 20.00
C PHE A 559 18.98 -17.04 18.69
N THR A 560 18.41 -15.87 18.45
CA THR A 560 17.79 -15.49 17.18
C THR A 560 18.38 -14.16 16.67
N PRO A 561 18.69 -14.02 15.37
CA PRO A 561 19.17 -12.74 14.80
C PRO A 561 18.10 -11.65 14.82
N ARG A 562 18.53 -10.39 15.03
CA ARG A 562 17.67 -9.19 15.08
C ARG A 562 18.30 -7.96 14.44
N GLU A 563 17.45 -6.99 14.08
CA GLU A 563 17.89 -5.63 13.78
C GLU A 563 18.28 -4.89 15.07
N PRO A 564 19.42 -4.17 15.10
CA PRO A 564 19.81 -3.39 16.27
C PRO A 564 18.80 -2.30 16.65
N SER A 565 18.10 -1.73 15.66
CA SER A 565 17.04 -0.72 15.87
C SER A 565 15.72 -1.31 16.36
N CYS A 566 15.54 -2.64 16.25
CA CYS A 566 14.28 -3.29 16.60
C CYS A 566 14.49 -4.72 17.10
N MET A 567 14.95 -4.84 18.35
CA MET A 567 15.36 -6.12 18.94
C MET A 567 14.18 -7.02 19.31
N ASP A 568 13.01 -6.44 19.59
CA ASP A 568 11.85 -7.18 20.06
C ASP A 568 11.21 -8.08 19.00
N GLN A 569 11.62 -7.94 17.74
CA GLN A 569 10.84 -8.49 16.65
C GLN A 569 11.67 -9.25 15.60
N HIS A 570 11.22 -10.47 15.31
CA HIS A 570 11.94 -11.48 14.51
C HIS A 570 12.28 -10.99 13.10
N ILE A 571 13.36 -11.48 12.52
CA ILE A 571 13.59 -11.31 11.08
C ILE A 571 12.86 -12.47 10.40
N PRO A 572 11.69 -12.24 9.76
CA PRO A 572 10.93 -13.33 9.16
C PRO A 572 11.62 -13.85 7.91
N ILE A 573 11.45 -15.14 7.63
CA ILE A 573 11.92 -15.73 6.38
C ILE A 573 10.72 -15.78 5.42
N PRO A 574 10.80 -15.16 4.24
CA PRO A 574 9.63 -14.89 3.38
C PRO A 574 8.98 -16.16 2.80
N LEU A 575 9.72 -17.27 2.82
CA LEU A 575 9.27 -18.58 2.37
C LEU A 575 9.19 -19.53 3.57
N SER A 576 8.01 -20.10 3.78
CA SER A 576 7.75 -21.17 4.75
C SER A 576 8.33 -22.52 4.30
N ASP A 577 9.38 -22.53 3.46
CA ASP A 577 10.09 -23.74 3.05
C ASP A 577 11.04 -24.17 4.16
N PRO A 578 10.77 -25.28 4.87
CA PRO A 578 11.62 -25.74 5.96
C PRO A 578 13.07 -25.97 5.54
N GLN A 579 13.30 -26.42 4.29
CA GLN A 579 14.64 -26.74 3.81
C GLN A 579 15.51 -25.49 3.64
N LEU A 580 14.91 -24.39 3.18
CA LEU A 580 15.61 -23.10 3.08
C LEU A 580 16.01 -22.59 4.46
N ILE A 581 15.11 -22.67 5.45
CA ILE A 581 15.39 -22.23 6.82
C ILE A 581 16.53 -23.05 7.42
N GLU A 582 16.49 -24.38 7.28
CA GLU A 582 17.56 -25.26 7.76
C GLU A 582 18.91 -24.98 7.09
N LYS A 583 18.91 -24.66 5.78
CA LYS A 583 20.12 -24.26 5.05
C LYS A 583 20.69 -22.93 5.56
N LEU A 584 19.83 -21.95 5.82
CA LEU A 584 20.23 -20.65 6.34
C LEU A 584 20.75 -20.74 7.78
N GLU A 585 20.12 -21.55 8.65
CA GLU A 585 20.62 -21.84 10.00
C GLU A 585 21.99 -22.50 9.95
N THR A 586 22.19 -23.45 9.03
CA THR A 586 23.48 -24.11 8.82
C THR A 586 24.55 -23.09 8.38
N SER A 587 24.23 -22.23 7.42
CA SER A 587 25.14 -21.17 6.96
C SER A 587 25.49 -20.18 8.08
N LEU A 588 24.50 -19.78 8.90
CA LEU A 588 24.69 -18.88 10.03
C LEU A 588 25.58 -19.51 11.11
N LYS A 589 25.33 -20.77 11.46
CA LYS A 589 26.17 -21.55 12.37
C LYS A 589 27.61 -21.58 11.88
N GLU A 590 27.83 -21.98 10.63
CA GLU A 590 29.17 -22.10 10.04
C GLU A 590 29.91 -20.76 10.06
N GLU A 591 29.24 -19.67 9.74
CA GLU A 591 29.82 -18.32 9.74
C GLU A 591 30.19 -17.86 11.16
N ILE A 592 29.31 -18.06 12.15
CA ILE A 592 29.60 -17.74 13.56
C ILE A 592 30.83 -18.52 14.06
N LEU A 593 30.89 -19.82 13.80
CA LEU A 593 32.00 -20.67 14.23
C LEU A 593 33.30 -20.36 13.48
N ARG A 594 33.21 -20.07 12.18
CA ARG A 594 34.36 -19.71 11.31
C ARG A 594 34.95 -18.36 11.70
N ALA A 595 34.11 -17.39 12.04
CA ALA A 595 34.57 -16.04 12.36
C ALA A 595 35.52 -16.01 13.56
N GLN A 596 35.35 -16.90 14.54
CA GLN A 596 36.15 -16.97 15.78
C GLN A 596 36.34 -15.58 16.45
N LYS A 597 35.30 -14.76 16.38
CA LYS A 597 35.28 -13.38 16.89
C LYS A 597 34.36 -13.28 18.10
N TRP A 598 34.59 -12.25 18.89
CA TRP A 598 33.63 -11.79 19.87
C TRP A 598 32.50 -11.08 19.13
N LEU A 599 31.28 -11.58 19.26
CA LEU A 599 30.08 -11.02 18.63
C LEU A 599 29.23 -10.30 19.66
N GLU A 600 28.55 -9.23 19.23
CA GLU A 600 27.59 -8.52 20.06
C GLU A 600 26.33 -9.36 20.28
N VAL A 601 26.21 -9.73 21.55
CA VAL A 601 25.16 -10.33 22.35
C VAL A 601 24.09 -9.40 22.88
N THR A 602 22.78 -9.69 22.82
CA THR A 602 21.83 -9.08 23.77
C THR A 602 21.25 -10.15 24.70
N LEU A 603 21.48 -9.97 26.00
CA LEU A 603 20.93 -10.79 27.09
C LEU A 603 20.17 -9.87 28.03
N GLU A 604 18.91 -10.16 28.37
CA GLU A 604 18.18 -9.45 29.44
C GLU A 604 18.28 -7.90 29.38
N GLN A 605 18.24 -7.30 28.17
CA GLN A 605 18.44 -5.87 27.85
C GLN A 605 19.88 -5.32 27.93
N GLU A 606 20.87 -6.14 28.27
CA GLU A 606 22.28 -5.76 28.28
C GLU A 606 23.01 -6.23 27.02
N LYS A 607 23.85 -5.33 26.47
CA LYS A 607 24.80 -5.67 25.42
C LYS A 607 26.00 -6.37 26.02
N GLN A 608 26.32 -7.56 25.51
CA GLN A 608 27.47 -8.34 25.94
C GLN A 608 28.27 -8.82 24.74
N MET A 609 29.58 -9.01 24.90
CA MET A 609 30.37 -9.65 23.85
C MET A 609 30.48 -11.14 24.18
N LYS A 610 30.10 -12.03 23.26
CA LYS A 610 30.27 -13.48 23.42
C LYS A 610 31.07 -14.09 22.28
N MET A 611 31.94 -15.03 22.64
CA MET A 611 32.61 -15.90 21.69
C MET A 611 31.94 -17.28 21.72
N PHE A 612 31.48 -17.74 20.57
CA PHE A 612 30.77 -19.01 20.43
C PHE A 612 31.78 -20.15 20.25
N LYS A 613 31.82 -21.08 21.20
CA LYS A 613 32.67 -22.29 21.15
C LYS A 613 31.90 -23.49 20.60
N SER A 614 30.60 -23.55 20.88
CA SER A 614 29.67 -24.50 20.31
C SER A 614 28.48 -23.76 19.72
N CYS A 615 27.98 -24.29 18.60
CA CYS A 615 26.77 -23.81 17.97
C CYS A 615 26.05 -24.97 17.28
N LEU A 616 24.76 -25.14 17.55
CA LEU A 616 23.90 -26.18 16.99
C LEU A 616 22.70 -25.54 16.29
N THR A 617 22.30 -26.13 15.16
CA THR A 617 21.01 -25.79 14.52
C THR A 617 19.86 -26.55 15.19
N VAL A 618 18.63 -26.07 14.99
CA VAL A 618 17.42 -26.78 15.46
C VAL A 618 17.39 -28.23 14.95
N GLN A 619 17.75 -28.42 13.69
CA GLN A 619 17.77 -29.74 13.07
C GLN A 619 18.81 -30.66 13.74
N GLU A 620 19.98 -30.14 14.10
CA GLU A 620 21.00 -30.90 14.82
C GLU A 620 20.57 -31.25 16.25
N ILE A 621 19.91 -30.33 16.95
CA ILE A 621 19.34 -30.57 18.28
C ILE A 621 18.41 -31.79 18.24
N PHE A 622 17.45 -31.81 17.30
CA PHE A 622 16.51 -32.92 17.21
C PHE A 622 17.16 -34.22 16.71
N ASN A 623 18.12 -34.15 15.78
CA ASN A 623 18.81 -35.33 15.25
C ASN A 623 19.64 -36.06 16.31
N GLN A 624 20.22 -35.35 17.29
CA GLN A 624 20.91 -35.96 18.42
C GLN A 624 19.99 -36.93 19.19
N HIS A 625 18.74 -36.53 19.44
CA HIS A 625 17.77 -37.32 20.19
C HIS A 625 17.11 -38.44 19.36
N LYS A 626 16.96 -38.28 18.04
CA LYS A 626 16.47 -39.35 17.14
C LYS A 626 17.30 -40.63 17.22
N SER A 627 18.62 -40.50 17.42
CA SER A 627 19.51 -41.65 17.55
C SER A 627 19.31 -42.45 18.83
N SER A 628 18.75 -41.82 19.87
CA SER A 628 18.63 -42.38 21.22
C SER A 628 17.22 -42.88 21.54
N GLN A 629 16.18 -42.43 20.82
CA GLN A 629 14.79 -42.80 21.06
C GLN A 629 14.11 -43.33 19.79
N GLN A 630 13.79 -44.62 19.80
CA GLN A 630 13.00 -45.26 18.75
C GLN A 630 11.54 -44.76 18.85
N GLY A 631 11.00 -44.19 17.76
CA GLY A 631 9.64 -43.61 17.73
C GLY A 631 9.56 -42.08 17.87
N PHE A 632 10.70 -41.37 17.93
CA PHE A 632 10.73 -39.91 17.92
C PHE A 632 10.81 -39.35 16.50
N VAL A 633 9.81 -38.56 16.10
CA VAL A 633 9.74 -37.90 14.78
C VAL A 633 9.71 -36.39 14.98
N SER A 634 10.69 -35.68 14.42
CA SER A 634 10.67 -34.21 14.37
C SER A 634 10.31 -33.72 12.98
N LYS A 635 9.44 -32.70 12.90
CA LYS A 635 9.08 -31.96 11.68
C LYS A 635 9.15 -30.46 11.94
N ARG A 636 9.45 -29.68 10.91
CA ARG A 636 9.35 -28.21 10.94
C ARG A 636 8.22 -27.78 10.02
N ILE A 637 7.22 -27.11 10.58
CA ILE A 637 6.04 -26.57 9.87
C ILE A 637 5.95 -25.09 10.25
N PRO A 638 6.67 -24.20 9.54
CA PRO A 638 6.75 -22.79 9.88
C PRO A 638 5.38 -22.11 9.79
N LEU A 639 4.92 -21.52 10.89
CA LEU A 639 3.73 -20.69 10.93
C LEU A 639 4.16 -19.23 11.02
N PRO A 640 3.51 -18.31 10.29
CA PRO A 640 3.88 -16.91 10.37
C PRO A 640 3.58 -16.35 11.78
N ASP A 641 4.55 -15.61 12.33
CA ASP A 641 4.42 -15.03 13.67
C ASP A 641 3.34 -13.94 13.71
N CYS A 642 2.65 -13.83 14.85
CA CYS A 642 1.59 -12.83 15.08
C CYS A 642 0.46 -12.77 14.01
N SER A 643 0.24 -13.84 13.23
CA SER A 643 -0.79 -13.90 12.19
C SER A 643 -1.45 -15.29 12.13
N ALA A 644 -2.54 -15.41 11.37
CA ALA A 644 -3.23 -16.68 11.19
C ALA A 644 -2.39 -17.66 10.32
N PRO A 645 -2.42 -18.97 10.61
CA PRO A 645 -1.84 -19.98 9.72
C PRO A 645 -2.45 -19.90 8.31
N ARG A 646 -1.66 -20.25 7.29
CA ARG A 646 -2.15 -20.35 5.91
C ARG A 646 -2.99 -21.62 5.76
N GLU A 647 -3.82 -21.66 4.72
CA GLU A 647 -4.67 -22.82 4.42
C GLU A 647 -3.83 -24.11 4.30
N GLU A 648 -2.69 -24.02 3.59
CA GLU A 648 -1.72 -25.10 3.43
C GLU A 648 -1.04 -25.53 4.74
N ASP A 649 -0.97 -24.66 5.75
CA ASP A 649 -0.34 -24.99 7.02
C ASP A 649 -1.26 -25.89 7.87
N PHE A 650 -2.58 -25.70 7.76
CA PHE A 650 -3.55 -26.63 8.34
C PHE A 650 -3.43 -28.02 7.70
N ASP A 651 -3.28 -28.09 6.38
CA ASP A 651 -3.09 -29.35 5.67
C ASP A 651 -1.81 -30.07 6.10
N LYS A 652 -0.69 -29.34 6.22
CA LYS A 652 0.60 -29.89 6.69
C LYS A 652 0.50 -30.44 8.11
N LEU A 653 -0.15 -29.71 9.02
CA LEU A 653 -0.36 -30.15 10.41
C LEU A 653 -1.24 -31.41 10.46
N LEU A 654 -2.37 -31.39 9.75
CA LEU A 654 -3.30 -32.53 9.67
C LEU A 654 -2.61 -33.78 9.11
N GLU A 655 -1.86 -33.63 8.01
CA GLU A 655 -1.16 -34.75 7.37
C GLU A 655 -0.04 -35.31 8.26
N ALA A 656 0.70 -34.44 8.95
CA ALA A 656 1.71 -34.87 9.90
C ALA A 656 1.10 -35.68 11.05
N MET A 657 -0.04 -35.24 11.58
CA MET A 657 -0.76 -35.96 12.63
C MET A 657 -1.33 -37.29 12.14
N LYS A 658 -1.98 -37.31 10.96
CA LYS A 658 -2.48 -38.54 10.32
C LYS A 658 -1.39 -39.58 10.15
N SER A 659 -0.25 -39.17 9.61
CA SER A 659 0.92 -40.05 9.42
C SER A 659 1.35 -40.67 10.75
N SER A 660 1.46 -39.85 11.80
CA SER A 660 1.86 -40.31 13.15
C SER A 660 0.84 -41.28 13.75
N LEU A 661 -0.46 -40.99 13.63
CA LEU A 661 -1.52 -41.85 14.17
C LEU A 661 -1.64 -43.19 13.43
N ALA A 662 -1.26 -43.22 12.15
CA ALA A 662 -1.21 -44.45 11.36
C ALA A 662 -0.06 -45.38 11.81
N GLU A 663 1.04 -44.81 12.30
CA GLU A 663 2.16 -45.58 12.88
C GLU A 663 1.83 -46.05 14.31
N ASP A 664 1.30 -45.14 15.15
CA ASP A 664 0.87 -45.46 16.52
C ASP A 664 -0.35 -44.61 16.92
N SER A 665 -1.47 -45.29 17.21
CA SER A 665 -2.72 -44.68 17.68
C SER A 665 -2.61 -43.93 19.01
N HIS A 666 -1.54 -44.18 19.79
CA HIS A 666 -1.25 -43.53 21.05
C HIS A 666 -0.13 -42.49 20.95
N SER A 667 0.18 -42.02 19.73
CA SER A 667 1.17 -40.96 19.49
C SER A 667 0.92 -39.71 20.33
N ALA A 668 2.01 -39.14 20.87
CA ALA A 668 2.02 -37.81 21.48
C ALA A 668 2.42 -36.72 20.48
N PHE A 669 1.80 -35.56 20.62
CA PHE A 669 2.02 -34.40 19.77
C PHE A 669 2.61 -33.26 20.59
N VAL A 670 3.80 -32.78 20.20
CA VAL A 670 4.52 -31.70 20.87
C VAL A 670 4.68 -30.54 19.90
N PHE A 671 4.30 -29.34 20.32
CA PHE A 671 4.40 -28.13 19.52
C PHE A 671 5.30 -27.10 20.20
N ASN A 672 6.15 -26.42 19.42
CA ASN A 672 6.92 -25.30 19.96
C ASN A 672 7.07 -24.14 18.96
N CYS A 673 7.13 -22.93 19.50
CA CYS A 673 7.54 -21.70 18.81
C CYS A 673 8.53 -20.92 19.70
N SER A 674 8.92 -19.70 19.34
CA SER A 674 9.93 -18.94 20.12
C SER A 674 9.57 -18.80 21.61
N ASN A 675 8.35 -18.39 21.93
CA ASN A 675 7.89 -18.17 23.31
C ASN A 675 6.84 -19.18 23.84
N GLY A 676 6.40 -20.12 23.01
CA GLY A 676 5.40 -21.13 23.39
C GLY A 676 3.96 -20.61 23.52
N LYS A 677 3.68 -19.40 23.03
CA LYS A 677 2.40 -18.70 23.15
C LYS A 677 1.57 -18.84 21.86
N GLY A 678 1.49 -17.81 21.01
CA GLY A 678 0.56 -17.72 19.88
C GLY A 678 0.57 -18.93 18.94
N ARG A 679 1.65 -19.12 18.17
CA ARG A 679 1.79 -20.22 17.21
C ARG A 679 1.60 -21.60 17.85
N THR A 680 2.24 -21.83 19.01
CA THR A 680 2.13 -23.08 19.76
C THR A 680 0.69 -23.38 20.18
N THR A 681 -0.01 -22.38 20.74
CA THR A 681 -1.41 -22.54 21.17
C THR A 681 -2.31 -22.83 19.98
N THR A 682 -2.13 -22.11 18.86
CA THR A 682 -2.88 -22.37 17.63
C THR A 682 -2.70 -23.80 17.14
N ALA A 683 -1.46 -24.30 17.07
CA ALA A 683 -1.20 -25.67 16.65
C ALA A 683 -1.76 -26.72 17.63
N MET A 684 -1.72 -26.45 18.95
CA MET A 684 -2.38 -27.30 19.95
C MET A 684 -3.89 -27.36 19.73
N VAL A 685 -4.55 -26.24 19.46
CA VAL A 685 -6.00 -26.18 19.19
C VAL A 685 -6.35 -26.95 17.92
N VAL A 686 -5.58 -26.76 16.84
CA VAL A 686 -5.73 -27.53 15.59
C VAL A 686 -5.59 -29.03 15.85
N SER A 687 -4.66 -29.41 16.73
CA SER A 687 -4.44 -30.81 17.10
C SER A 687 -5.58 -31.40 17.91
N VAL A 688 -6.14 -30.64 18.84
CA VAL A 688 -7.33 -31.04 19.62
C VAL A 688 -8.52 -31.26 18.69
N LEU A 689 -8.81 -30.31 17.80
CA LEU A 689 -9.88 -30.42 16.80
C LEU A 689 -9.67 -31.64 15.90
N THR A 690 -8.44 -31.85 15.43
CA THR A 690 -8.09 -33.01 14.60
C THR A 690 -8.36 -34.34 15.32
N LEU A 691 -7.94 -34.45 16.59
CA LEU A 691 -8.16 -35.65 17.39
C LEU A 691 -9.64 -35.88 17.72
N TRP A 692 -10.41 -34.82 17.96
CA TRP A 692 -11.86 -34.94 18.14
C TRP A 692 -12.58 -35.34 16.85
N HIS A 693 -12.14 -34.88 15.68
CA HIS A 693 -12.68 -35.36 14.42
C HIS A 693 -12.40 -36.85 14.17
N PHE A 694 -11.27 -37.39 14.65
CA PHE A 694 -10.98 -38.82 14.54
C PHE A 694 -11.72 -39.67 15.58
N ASN A 695 -11.84 -39.18 16.81
CA ASN A 695 -12.33 -39.97 17.95
C ASN A 695 -13.79 -39.67 18.34
N GLY A 696 -14.40 -38.67 17.71
CA GLY A 696 -15.68 -38.09 18.11
C GLY A 696 -15.50 -36.86 19.02
N PHE A 697 -16.38 -35.88 18.85
CA PHE A 697 -16.44 -34.71 19.73
C PHE A 697 -16.96 -35.11 21.12
N PRO A 698 -16.37 -34.61 22.22
CA PRO A 698 -16.87 -34.88 23.55
C PRO A 698 -18.24 -34.23 23.79
N GLU A 699 -19.06 -34.85 24.64
CA GLU A 699 -20.27 -34.20 25.17
C GLU A 699 -19.86 -33.19 26.24
N PHE A 700 -20.11 -31.90 25.98
CA PHE A 700 -19.82 -30.82 26.92
C PHE A 700 -21.11 -30.12 27.38
N GLY A 701 -21.10 -29.61 28.62
CA GLY A 701 -22.18 -28.79 29.15
C GLY A 701 -22.29 -27.43 28.45
N ASP A 702 -23.34 -26.66 28.74
CA ASP A 702 -23.54 -25.30 28.22
C ASP A 702 -22.68 -24.23 28.93
N ASP A 703 -21.74 -24.65 29.78
CA ASP A 703 -20.88 -23.76 30.56
C ASP A 703 -19.71 -23.25 29.71
N GLU A 704 -19.87 -22.08 29.10
CA GLU A 704 -18.78 -21.37 28.39
C GLU A 704 -17.92 -20.57 29.39
N ILE A 705 -16.60 -20.55 29.17
CA ILE A 705 -15.69 -19.67 29.93
C ILE A 705 -15.91 -18.23 29.46
N VAL A 706 -16.54 -17.40 30.30
CA VAL A 706 -16.85 -16.01 29.98
C VAL A 706 -16.33 -15.09 31.08
N SER A 707 -15.38 -14.23 30.73
CA SER A 707 -14.90 -13.15 31.61
C SER A 707 -15.80 -11.91 31.47
N VAL A 708 -16.14 -11.27 32.59
CA VAL A 708 -16.97 -10.05 32.69
C VAL A 708 -16.16 -8.94 33.38
N PRO A 709 -16.20 -7.67 32.92
CA PRO A 709 -16.99 -7.11 31.81
C PRO A 709 -16.49 -7.57 30.43
N ASP A 710 -17.37 -7.48 29.41
CA ASP A 710 -17.12 -7.81 28.00
C ASP A 710 -17.33 -9.26 27.53
N ALA A 711 -18.38 -9.90 28.06
CA ALA A 711 -18.82 -11.25 27.69
C ALA A 711 -18.89 -11.52 26.17
N LYS A 712 -19.31 -10.54 25.36
CA LYS A 712 -19.38 -10.67 23.89
C LYS A 712 -18.01 -10.99 23.27
N TYR A 713 -16.98 -10.27 23.70
CA TYR A 713 -15.63 -10.40 23.14
C TYR A 713 -14.90 -11.61 23.71
N THR A 714 -15.12 -11.94 24.99
CA THR A 714 -14.57 -13.15 25.61
C THR A 714 -15.21 -14.43 25.06
N LYS A 715 -16.44 -14.34 24.52
CA LYS A 715 -17.07 -15.37 23.67
C LYS A 715 -16.58 -15.39 22.21
N GLY A 716 -15.74 -14.44 21.80
CA GLY A 716 -15.24 -14.35 20.42
C GLY A 716 -16.29 -13.94 19.39
N GLU A 717 -17.37 -13.26 19.81
CA GLU A 717 -18.44 -12.77 18.91
C GLU A 717 -18.05 -11.46 18.20
N PHE A 718 -16.88 -11.47 17.55
CA PHE A 718 -16.43 -10.37 16.70
C PHE A 718 -17.25 -10.29 15.41
N GLU A 719 -17.52 -9.08 14.90
CA GLU A 719 -18.37 -8.86 13.71
C GLU A 719 -17.96 -9.76 12.52
N VAL A 720 -16.67 -9.79 12.19
CA VAL A 720 -16.14 -10.59 11.08
C VAL A 720 -16.29 -12.10 11.32
N VAL A 721 -16.12 -12.56 12.57
CA VAL A 721 -16.30 -13.97 12.93
C VAL A 721 -17.78 -14.34 12.80
N MET A 722 -18.68 -13.47 13.22
CA MET A 722 -20.11 -13.70 13.10
C MET A 722 -20.61 -13.64 11.65
N GLN A 723 -20.00 -12.81 10.79
CA GLN A 723 -20.25 -12.84 9.35
C GLN A 723 -19.81 -14.17 8.74
N LEU A 724 -18.62 -14.66 9.06
CA LEU A 724 -18.14 -15.98 8.64
C LEU A 724 -19.08 -17.10 9.09
N VAL A 725 -19.48 -17.09 10.37
CA VAL A 725 -20.41 -18.08 10.96
C VAL A 725 -21.75 -18.11 10.24
N ARG A 726 -22.27 -16.97 9.77
CA ARG A 726 -23.51 -16.91 8.97
C ARG A 726 -23.35 -17.50 7.57
N LEU A 727 -22.14 -17.48 7.02
CA LEU A 727 -21.85 -18.00 5.68
C LEU A 727 -21.55 -19.50 5.67
N LEU A 728 -21.03 -20.05 6.77
CA LEU A 728 -20.66 -21.46 6.88
C LEU A 728 -21.88 -22.36 7.13
N PRO A 729 -21.95 -23.54 6.46
CA PRO A 729 -22.88 -24.59 6.84
C PRO A 729 -22.67 -25.00 8.30
N ASP A 730 -23.76 -25.08 9.08
CA ASP A 730 -23.71 -25.34 10.53
C ASP A 730 -22.73 -24.42 11.29
N GLY A 731 -22.52 -23.18 10.83
CA GLY A 731 -21.44 -22.32 11.33
C GLY A 731 -21.46 -22.07 12.84
N HIS A 732 -22.65 -22.00 13.46
CA HIS A 732 -22.74 -21.89 14.92
C HIS A 732 -22.22 -23.13 15.66
N ARG A 733 -22.48 -24.33 15.11
CA ARG A 733 -21.94 -25.59 15.65
C ARG A 733 -20.42 -25.61 15.49
N MET A 734 -19.92 -25.27 14.30
CA MET A 734 -18.47 -25.20 14.03
C MET A 734 -17.75 -24.22 14.96
N LYS A 735 -18.32 -23.03 15.19
CA LYS A 735 -17.78 -22.06 16.15
C LYS A 735 -17.71 -22.65 17.56
N ARG A 736 -18.80 -23.29 18.02
CA ARG A 736 -18.85 -23.92 19.35
C ARG A 736 -17.76 -24.99 19.49
N GLU A 737 -17.55 -25.83 18.48
CA GLU A 737 -16.48 -26.83 18.43
C GLU A 737 -15.09 -26.20 18.60
N VAL A 738 -14.82 -25.07 17.92
CA VAL A 738 -13.56 -24.32 18.05
C VAL A 738 -13.41 -23.68 19.43
N ASP A 739 -14.47 -23.05 19.96
CA ASP A 739 -14.46 -22.44 21.30
C ASP A 739 -14.14 -23.49 22.38
N MET A 740 -14.72 -24.69 22.28
CA MET A 740 -14.44 -25.78 23.22
C MET A 740 -12.97 -26.23 23.16
N ALA A 741 -12.38 -26.27 21.97
CA ALA A 741 -10.97 -26.61 21.81
C ALA A 741 -10.05 -25.53 22.42
N LEU A 742 -10.40 -24.25 22.23
CA LEU A 742 -9.69 -23.11 22.82
C LEU A 742 -9.73 -23.15 24.36
N ASP A 743 -10.90 -23.44 24.92
CA ASP A 743 -11.09 -23.56 26.37
C ASP A 743 -10.28 -24.74 26.95
N SER A 744 -10.33 -25.90 26.27
CA SER A 744 -9.58 -27.10 26.68
C SER A 744 -8.06 -26.88 26.70
N VAL A 745 -7.52 -26.15 25.72
CA VAL A 745 -6.10 -25.81 25.68
C VAL A 745 -5.73 -24.80 26.77
N SER A 746 -6.66 -23.92 27.13
CA SER A 746 -6.43 -22.83 28.09
C SER A 746 -6.66 -23.24 29.56
N GLU A 747 -7.35 -24.35 29.84
CA GLU A 747 -7.64 -24.84 31.21
C GLU A 747 -6.38 -25.04 32.06
N THR A 748 -5.23 -25.31 31.43
CA THR A 748 -3.93 -25.47 32.13
C THR A 748 -3.12 -24.19 32.25
N MET A 749 -3.64 -23.07 31.76
CA MET A 749 -2.97 -21.76 31.81
C MET A 749 -3.63 -20.88 32.86
N THR A 750 -2.91 -19.89 33.39
CA THR A 750 -3.55 -18.83 34.16
C THR A 750 -4.50 -18.08 33.21
N PRO A 751 -5.82 -18.01 33.50
CA PRO A 751 -6.83 -17.56 32.53
C PRO A 751 -6.48 -16.23 31.86
N MET A 752 -5.89 -15.31 32.63
CA MET A 752 -5.59 -13.93 32.22
C MET A 752 -4.59 -13.73 31.08
N HIS A 753 -3.69 -14.67 30.77
CA HIS A 753 -2.52 -14.34 29.94
C HIS A 753 -2.51 -14.92 28.53
N TYR A 754 -3.30 -15.97 28.21
CA TYR A 754 -3.10 -16.71 26.95
C TYR A 754 -4.34 -17.30 26.27
N HIS A 755 -5.54 -17.08 26.81
CA HIS A 755 -6.74 -17.44 26.08
C HIS A 755 -6.85 -16.56 24.82
N LEU A 756 -6.89 -17.16 23.61
CA LEU A 756 -6.85 -16.40 22.34
C LEU A 756 -7.91 -15.29 22.26
N ARG A 757 -9.15 -15.58 22.71
CA ARG A 757 -10.25 -14.59 22.80
C ARG A 757 -9.95 -13.43 23.75
N GLU A 758 -9.27 -13.67 24.87
CA GLU A 758 -8.89 -12.63 25.84
C GLU A 758 -7.69 -11.80 25.37
N ILE A 759 -6.73 -12.41 24.66
CA ILE A 759 -5.61 -11.66 24.07
C ILE A 759 -6.13 -10.55 23.16
N ILE A 760 -7.12 -10.85 22.32
CA ILE A 760 -7.70 -9.87 21.39
C ILE A 760 -8.22 -8.63 22.14
N ILE A 761 -8.98 -8.83 23.23
CA ILE A 761 -9.55 -7.71 23.99
C ILE A 761 -8.51 -6.97 24.84
N CYS A 762 -7.57 -7.71 25.45
CA CYS A 762 -6.49 -7.12 26.24
C CYS A 762 -5.60 -6.23 25.38
N THR A 763 -5.24 -6.69 24.18
CA THR A 763 -4.49 -5.90 23.20
C THR A 763 -5.28 -4.67 22.74
N TYR A 764 -6.58 -4.80 22.46
CA TYR A 764 -7.44 -3.66 22.11
C TYR A 764 -7.42 -2.58 23.20
N ARG A 765 -7.63 -2.95 24.46
CA ARG A 765 -7.63 -2.00 25.59
C ARG A 765 -6.27 -1.34 25.81
N GLN A 766 -5.17 -2.06 25.59
CA GLN A 766 -3.82 -1.50 25.69
C GLN A 766 -3.58 -0.41 24.65
N VAL A 767 -4.13 -0.58 23.44
CA VAL A 767 -4.04 0.43 22.37
C VAL A 767 -4.93 1.64 22.66
N GLU A 768 -6.14 1.43 23.20
CA GLU A 768 -7.07 2.52 23.51
C GLU A 768 -6.59 3.45 24.65
N HIS A 769 -5.88 2.91 25.65
CA HIS A 769 -5.51 3.65 26.86
C HIS A 769 -4.10 4.30 26.85
N ASN A 770 -3.18 3.90 25.96
CA ASN A 770 -1.78 4.38 25.99
C ASN A 770 -1.37 5.15 24.73
N SER A 771 -1.43 6.49 24.78
CA SER A 771 -0.68 7.38 23.87
C SER A 771 0.78 7.64 24.31
N CYS A 772 1.28 7.01 25.38
CA CYS A 772 2.67 7.15 25.80
C CYS A 772 3.00 6.03 26.83
N CYS A 773 4.17 5.39 26.72
CA CYS A 773 4.72 4.33 27.60
C CYS A 773 4.31 2.89 27.23
N ILE A 774 5.12 2.26 26.37
CA ILE A 774 4.94 0.88 25.91
C ILE A 774 5.92 -0.03 26.68
N HIS A 775 5.39 -0.93 27.51
CA HIS A 775 6.14 -2.05 28.10
C HIS A 775 5.68 -3.43 27.57
N ASP A 776 4.81 -3.46 26.55
CA ASP A 776 4.57 -4.65 25.74
C ASP A 776 4.26 -4.23 24.28
N PRO A 777 5.30 -3.88 23.48
CA PRO A 777 5.12 -3.33 22.13
C PRO A 777 4.73 -4.38 21.09
N VAL A 778 4.91 -5.66 21.39
CA VAL A 778 5.06 -6.69 20.35
C VAL A 778 3.73 -7.13 19.75
N VAL A 779 2.65 -7.13 20.53
CA VAL A 779 1.33 -7.41 19.96
C VAL A 779 0.88 -6.23 19.10
N ALA A 780 1.00 -4.99 19.60
CA ALA A 780 0.46 -3.82 18.94
C ALA A 780 1.26 -3.34 17.71
N ALA A 781 2.58 -3.34 17.80
CA ALA A 781 3.44 -2.73 16.78
C ALA A 781 3.79 -3.67 15.62
N ARG A 782 3.57 -5.00 15.74
CA ARG A 782 3.97 -5.93 14.68
C ARG A 782 3.06 -7.10 14.36
N ALA A 783 1.96 -7.28 15.09
CA ALA A 783 0.81 -7.95 14.46
C ALA A 783 0.15 -7.03 13.43
N GLY A 784 0.62 -5.78 13.30
CA GLY A 784 -0.18 -4.69 12.79
C GLY A 784 -1.48 -4.74 13.57
N VAL A 785 -1.53 -4.41 14.86
CA VAL A 785 -2.84 -4.35 15.54
C VAL A 785 -3.64 -3.21 14.97
N TYR A 786 -3.03 -2.19 14.39
CA TYR A 786 -3.73 -1.36 13.41
C TYR A 786 -4.14 -2.20 12.19
N ASP A 787 -3.28 -2.99 11.54
CA ASP A 787 -3.65 -3.94 10.45
C ASP A 787 -4.60 -5.13 10.78
N ILE A 788 -4.80 -5.52 12.04
CA ILE A 788 -5.63 -6.62 12.55
C ILE A 788 -6.91 -6.04 13.15
N LEU A 789 -6.87 -4.90 13.83
CA LEU A 789 -8.07 -4.10 14.10
C LEU A 789 -8.64 -3.53 12.79
N ASN A 790 -7.80 -3.28 11.78
CA ASN A 790 -8.17 -3.01 10.39
C ASN A 790 -8.84 -4.22 9.73
N GLN A 791 -8.56 -5.44 10.17
CA GLN A 791 -9.25 -6.67 9.72
C GLN A 791 -10.56 -6.95 10.50
N LEU A 792 -10.89 -6.18 11.55
CA LEU A 792 -12.09 -6.37 12.39
C LEU A 792 -13.22 -5.33 12.15
N CYS A 793 -13.15 -4.52 11.09
CA CYS A 793 -14.18 -3.52 10.72
C CYS A 793 -14.34 -2.31 11.68
N PHE A 794 -13.26 -1.78 12.25
CA PHE A 794 -13.29 -0.45 12.90
C PHE A 794 -12.90 0.64 11.89
N SER A 795 -13.89 1.33 11.29
CA SER A 795 -13.70 2.32 10.22
C SER A 795 -13.28 3.73 10.70
N GLU A 796 -13.06 3.90 11.99
CA GLU A 796 -12.98 5.22 12.65
C GLU A 796 -11.57 5.63 13.11
N PHE A 797 -10.54 4.83 12.78
CA PHE A 797 -9.20 4.99 13.36
C PHE A 797 -8.03 5.17 12.36
N GLU A 798 -8.25 5.48 11.07
CA GLU A 798 -7.11 5.82 10.21
C GLU A 798 -7.41 6.70 8.98
N ASN A 799 -6.37 7.42 8.54
CA ASN A 799 -6.31 8.19 7.30
C ASN A 799 -5.78 7.28 6.16
N PRO A 800 -6.54 7.01 5.09
CA PRO A 800 -6.31 5.91 4.15
C PRO A 800 -5.10 6.01 3.19
N ARG A 801 -4.12 6.91 3.42
CA ARG A 801 -3.15 7.31 2.37
C ARG A 801 -1.69 6.87 2.58
N ASP A 802 -1.28 6.42 3.77
CA ASP A 802 0.16 6.44 4.10
C ASP A 802 0.86 5.07 4.28
N SER A 803 0.19 3.91 4.11
CA SER A 803 0.84 2.59 4.21
C SER A 803 0.56 1.64 3.04
N LEU A 804 1.51 0.74 2.74
CA LEU A 804 1.38 -0.30 1.70
C LEU A 804 0.17 -1.21 1.96
N LEU A 805 -0.05 -1.59 3.23
CA LEU A 805 -1.18 -2.41 3.66
C LEU A 805 -2.51 -1.64 3.56
N ALA A 806 -2.55 -0.35 3.86
CA ALA A 806 -3.73 0.50 3.65
C ALA A 806 -4.10 0.60 2.16
N ARG A 807 -3.10 0.68 1.26
CA ARG A 807 -3.32 0.65 -0.19
C ARG A 807 -3.85 -0.71 -0.65
N LEU A 808 -3.29 -1.82 -0.18
CA LEU A 808 -3.79 -3.18 -0.49
C LEU A 808 -5.22 -3.40 0.04
N ARG A 809 -5.55 -2.88 1.23
CA ARG A 809 -6.90 -2.93 1.81
C ARG A 809 -7.89 -2.08 1.01
N CYS A 810 -7.51 -0.87 0.60
CA CYS A 810 -8.35 -0.05 -0.27
C CYS A 810 -8.65 -0.76 -1.60
N ARG A 811 -7.65 -1.44 -2.18
CA ARG A 811 -7.83 -2.26 -3.39
C ARG A 811 -8.86 -3.37 -3.17
N TRP A 812 -8.80 -4.08 -2.05
CA TRP A 812 -9.78 -5.13 -1.70
C TRP A 812 -11.18 -4.59 -1.36
N GLN A 813 -11.28 -3.51 -0.56
CA GLN A 813 -12.57 -2.98 -0.07
C GLN A 813 -13.40 -2.30 -1.16
N ARG A 814 -12.77 -1.60 -2.12
CA ARG A 814 -13.48 -0.95 -3.23
C ARG A 814 -14.31 -1.93 -4.07
N GLN A 815 -13.93 -3.20 -4.08
CA GLN A 815 -14.64 -4.23 -4.83
C GLN A 815 -15.87 -4.77 -4.10
N ASN A 816 -15.90 -4.76 -2.76
CA ASN A 816 -17.07 -5.20 -1.97
C ASN A 816 -18.23 -4.18 -1.97
N ILE A 817 -18.02 -2.98 -2.54
CA ILE A 817 -19.07 -1.95 -2.68
C ILE A 817 -19.91 -2.16 -3.95
N GLN A 818 -19.41 -2.94 -4.93
CA GLN A 818 -20.23 -3.37 -6.06
C GLN A 818 -21.00 -4.62 -5.66
N SER A 819 -22.32 -4.46 -5.55
CA SER A 819 -23.31 -5.48 -5.20
C SER A 819 -22.91 -6.88 -5.65
N LEU A 820 -22.54 -7.75 -4.70
CA LEU A 820 -22.57 -9.18 -4.93
C LEU A 820 -23.99 -9.54 -5.40
N PRO A 821 -24.16 -10.24 -6.54
CA PRO A 821 -25.47 -10.75 -6.90
C PRO A 821 -25.90 -11.69 -5.78
N PHE A 822 -27.02 -11.34 -5.14
CA PHE A 822 -27.76 -12.24 -4.27
C PHE A 822 -27.85 -13.61 -4.99
N ARG A 823 -27.32 -14.67 -4.37
CA ARG A 823 -27.53 -16.03 -4.85
C ARG A 823 -29.03 -16.33 -4.79
N GLY A 824 -29.69 -16.16 -5.93
CA GLY A 824 -31.12 -16.39 -6.14
C GLY A 824 -31.52 -16.47 -7.62
N GLU A 825 -30.60 -16.42 -8.58
CA GLU A 825 -30.88 -16.70 -9.99
C GLU A 825 -29.74 -17.51 -10.61
N PHE A 826 -29.87 -18.84 -10.61
CA PHE A 826 -29.93 -19.71 -11.78
C PHE A 826 -29.84 -21.19 -11.33
N ILE A 827 -30.99 -21.87 -11.46
CA ILE A 827 -31.33 -23.30 -11.23
C ILE A 827 -31.52 -23.74 -9.76
#